data_AF-A0A2G6ENC8-F1
#
_entry.id   AF-A0A2G6ENC8-F1
#
_cell.length_a   1.000
_cell.length_b   1.000
_cell.length_c   1.000
_cell.angle_alpha   90.00
_cell.angle_beta   90.00
_cell.angle_gamma   90.00
#
_symmetry.space_group_name_H-M   'P 1'
#
loop_
_entity.id
_entity.type
_entity.pdbx_description
1 polymer ?
#
loop_
_entity_poly.entity_id
_entity_poly.type
_entity_poly.pdbx_seq_one_letter_code
_entity_poly.pdbx_strand_id
1 'polypeptide(L)'
;MVKRSARKGGHWLVPRLAGLVTMAAIGVASMLGNGLASAAGGERLPAAEAAYQEALVAIEQQEYPLASARLRALQAQYPSWAGMARVQTRIAVLHEARDAGDDLEPFLAALDARDDGDWQASLSLLDELAADDAGGVLVDDALYLRAYLQLMELHDFPGARDTLVELRRRFPDTAYADSADYLAAIALEQSGETRAARRMLDDLRHRHTSLSLPLGFRWPRGTALSRYWFDRADRRIDIIDERLATAGRVKSETRVDGGAISVRVAVNGSEYTLHLTPSALVREVEWLDARRVATAPPSVNVYQGTVAGVPGSWVRVSIDEHGIRGVLGIDGEEVRIEPANLIGTLEYYQPAGHGLRPAAATASADAYNSLDLLRPPPENADNAVSLHDETLESRAASRTTDVRAVPVSLVIDSRYDNYHAGNGLAEALNSLNVADGLYRQFGLALTLDKVQLFDDTHDPLKRDATSLENHLRSFRRYRLDEAVNLADSALTYYFTGNPRTDITLGLAWINTLCRSDGYDVGVTTPSDFADVLLAHELGHSFGALHDSDTACNKDSTTLMWPNISARTRTHFTSCARGSIAKARRVDCLAHGVDVALDAVHDGESVRLVVSHGDTGLRPDVEIRLETEVAGQVVWPAACVAQTPTGALCHLKALLPGEQRELELPLTTGSRYRDLAVSAAAEALALVEISPADNSVTVRFGSSDGTPLPGFDGDGSGGSGSQGGLVAAEDSGQGAGSATAGNEPTAAGGRGGGSADALLLALIGNALFSRRFGASPGRRRAGARGGGIFPLRFGRW
;
A
#
# COMPACT_ATOMS: atom_id res chain seq x y z
N MET A 1 -28.73 -42.63 -69.16
CA MET A 1 -29.53 -41.69 -68.33
C MET A 1 -28.60 -40.85 -67.46
N VAL A 2 -29.00 -39.60 -67.22
CA VAL A 2 -28.44 -38.49 -66.42
C VAL A 2 -27.22 -38.73 -65.48
N LYS A 3 -26.18 -37.89 -65.63
CA LYS A 3 -25.22 -37.49 -64.59
C LYS A 3 -25.70 -36.20 -63.88
N ARG A 4 -25.46 -36.07 -62.57
CA ARG A 4 -25.20 -34.82 -61.77
C ARG A 4 -24.94 -35.28 -60.31
N SER A 5 -23.89 -34.93 -59.56
CA SER A 5 -23.14 -33.69 -59.35
C SER A 5 -23.88 -32.61 -58.53
N ALA A 6 -23.66 -32.62 -57.21
CA ALA A 6 -23.83 -31.49 -56.29
C ALA A 6 -22.59 -31.45 -55.38
N ARG A 7 -21.61 -30.58 -55.70
CA ARG A 7 -21.39 -29.24 -55.12
C ARG A 7 -20.95 -29.23 -53.66
N LYS A 8 -19.65 -28.96 -53.46
CA LYS A 8 -19.10 -28.40 -52.22
C LYS A 8 -19.81 -27.08 -51.90
N GLY A 9 -20.35 -26.94 -50.70
CA GLY A 9 -20.70 -25.66 -50.09
C GLY A 9 -19.66 -25.32 -49.03
N GLY A 10 -18.88 -24.27 -49.22
CA GLY A 10 -17.99 -23.76 -48.18
C GLY A 10 -18.80 -22.96 -47.17
N HIS A 11 -18.92 -23.46 -45.95
CA HIS A 11 -19.44 -22.65 -44.84
C HIS A 11 -18.32 -21.74 -44.33
N TRP A 12 -18.59 -20.45 -44.36
CA TRP A 12 -17.73 -19.43 -43.76
C TRP A 12 -17.77 -19.60 -42.25
N LEU A 13 -16.61 -19.69 -41.60
CA LEU A 13 -16.52 -19.68 -40.15
C LEU A 13 -16.93 -18.30 -39.62
N VAL A 14 -18.12 -18.23 -39.03
CA VAL A 14 -18.49 -17.18 -38.08
C VAL A 14 -17.74 -17.48 -36.77
N PRO A 15 -17.15 -16.50 -36.07
CA PRO A 15 -16.53 -16.74 -34.78
C PRO A 15 -17.57 -17.25 -33.76
N ARG A 16 -17.16 -18.21 -32.92
CA ARG A 16 -17.91 -18.70 -31.76
C ARG A 16 -17.83 -17.71 -30.58
N LEU A 17 -18.70 -17.93 -29.58
CA LEU A 17 -18.96 -17.17 -28.35
C LEU A 17 -17.76 -16.40 -27.80
N ALA A 18 -16.61 -17.07 -27.65
CA ALA A 18 -15.37 -16.46 -27.20
C ALA A 18 -14.93 -15.19 -27.98
N GLY A 19 -15.25 -15.04 -29.26
CA GLY A 19 -14.88 -13.86 -30.04
C GLY A 19 -15.63 -12.58 -29.65
N LEU A 20 -16.86 -12.71 -29.14
CA LEU A 20 -17.72 -11.60 -28.73
C LEU A 20 -17.82 -11.49 -27.20
N VAL A 21 -17.93 -12.60 -26.46
CA VAL A 21 -17.93 -12.58 -24.98
C VAL A 21 -16.59 -12.10 -24.43
N THR A 22 -15.45 -12.48 -25.03
CA THR A 22 -14.14 -11.94 -24.58
C THR A 22 -13.98 -10.44 -24.87
N MET A 23 -14.73 -9.85 -25.82
CA MET A 23 -14.77 -8.39 -26.02
C MET A 23 -15.87 -7.68 -25.21
N ALA A 24 -16.90 -8.41 -24.77
CA ALA A 24 -18.01 -7.90 -23.96
C ALA A 24 -17.69 -7.88 -22.46
N ALA A 25 -17.07 -8.96 -21.96
CA ALA A 25 -16.56 -9.06 -20.59
C ALA A 25 -15.31 -8.20 -20.36
N ILE A 26 -14.61 -7.82 -21.43
CA ILE A 26 -13.42 -6.96 -21.40
C ILE A 26 -13.62 -5.85 -22.43
N GLY A 27 -14.27 -4.76 -22.02
CA GLY A 27 -14.85 -3.77 -22.93
C GLY A 27 -13.90 -3.14 -23.94
N VAL A 28 -13.85 -3.70 -25.16
CA VAL A 28 -13.10 -3.14 -26.29
C VAL A 28 -14.04 -2.35 -27.21
N ALA A 29 -14.22 -1.06 -26.90
CA ALA A 29 -14.91 -0.11 -27.76
C ALA A 29 -13.91 0.79 -28.50
N SER A 30 -13.61 0.46 -29.76
CA SER A 30 -12.92 1.38 -30.67
C SER A 30 -13.54 1.34 -32.06
N MET A 31 -14.15 2.46 -32.49
CA MET A 31 -14.14 3.00 -33.87
C MET A 31 -14.97 4.30 -33.97
N LEU A 32 -14.25 5.43 -34.14
CA LEU A 32 -14.58 6.61 -34.97
C LEU A 32 -16.06 7.04 -35.16
N GLY A 33 -16.43 8.17 -34.53
CA GLY A 33 -17.61 8.96 -34.90
C GLY A 33 -17.42 10.45 -34.58
N ASN A 34 -17.38 11.32 -35.60
CA ASN A 34 -17.20 12.76 -35.43
C ASN A 34 -18.52 13.49 -35.16
N GLY A 35 -18.56 14.31 -34.11
CA GLY A 35 -19.25 15.60 -34.12
C GLY A 35 -20.70 15.69 -33.60
N LEU A 36 -20.85 16.59 -32.61
CA LEU A 36 -22.07 17.34 -32.26
C LEU A 36 -23.26 16.59 -31.62
N ALA A 37 -23.32 16.61 -30.28
CA ALA A 37 -24.57 16.66 -29.53
C ALA A 37 -24.38 17.50 -28.25
N SER A 38 -25.25 18.49 -28.03
CA SER A 38 -25.26 19.37 -26.86
C SER A 38 -26.35 18.96 -25.86
N ALA A 39 -26.11 19.21 -24.57
CA ALA A 39 -27.11 19.35 -23.50
C ALA A 39 -28.29 18.35 -23.48
N ALA A 40 -28.04 17.10 -23.07
CA ALA A 40 -29.10 16.11 -22.73
C ALA A 40 -28.61 15.02 -21.76
N GLY A 41 -27.81 15.39 -20.74
CA GLY A 41 -27.08 14.42 -19.89
C GLY A 41 -27.96 13.64 -18.89
N GLY A 42 -28.88 14.33 -18.21
CA GLY A 42 -29.64 13.74 -17.09
C GLY A 42 -30.74 12.75 -17.49
N GLU A 43 -31.53 13.06 -18.52
CA GLU A 43 -32.70 12.25 -18.90
C GLU A 43 -32.35 10.92 -19.57
N ARG A 44 -31.12 10.76 -20.08
CA ARG A 44 -30.70 9.56 -20.84
C ARG A 44 -30.32 8.37 -19.97
N LEU A 45 -29.91 8.59 -18.71
CA LEU A 45 -29.48 7.49 -17.84
C LEU A 45 -30.66 6.63 -17.34
N PRO A 46 -31.78 7.21 -16.83
CA PRO A 46 -32.96 6.41 -16.47
C PRO A 46 -33.58 5.69 -17.68
N ALA A 47 -33.54 6.32 -18.86
CA ALA A 47 -34.08 5.73 -20.09
C ALA A 47 -33.28 4.52 -20.59
N ALA A 48 -31.95 4.50 -20.38
CA ALA A 48 -31.11 3.36 -20.75
C ALA A 48 -31.32 2.16 -19.82
N GLU A 49 -31.42 2.40 -18.50
CA GLU A 49 -31.75 1.35 -17.52
C GLU A 49 -33.18 0.84 -17.74
N ALA A 50 -34.18 1.70 -17.93
CA ALA A 50 -35.54 1.26 -18.25
C ALA A 50 -35.62 0.40 -19.52
N ALA A 51 -34.90 0.78 -20.59
CA ALA A 51 -34.81 -0.01 -21.82
C ALA A 51 -34.07 -1.35 -21.62
N TYR A 52 -33.19 -1.44 -20.62
CA TYR A 52 -32.53 -2.70 -20.23
C TYR A 52 -33.51 -3.61 -19.49
N GLN A 53 -34.25 -3.07 -18.51
CA GLN A 53 -35.29 -3.80 -17.78
C GLN A 53 -36.39 -4.32 -18.73
N GLU A 54 -36.81 -3.54 -19.74
CA GLU A 54 -37.69 -4.04 -20.80
C GLU A 54 -37.10 -5.21 -21.59
N ALA A 55 -35.78 -5.27 -21.75
CA ALA A 55 -35.11 -6.40 -22.41
C ALA A 55 -35.03 -7.64 -21.49
N LEU A 56 -34.81 -7.46 -20.18
CA LEU A 56 -34.86 -8.54 -19.19
C LEU A 56 -36.25 -9.17 -19.08
N VAL A 57 -37.33 -8.36 -19.05
CA VAL A 57 -38.71 -8.89 -19.08
C VAL A 57 -38.99 -9.74 -20.34
N ALA A 58 -38.36 -9.44 -21.48
CA ALA A 58 -38.46 -10.30 -22.67
C ALA A 58 -37.60 -11.58 -22.57
N ILE A 59 -36.57 -11.62 -21.72
CA ILE A 59 -35.82 -12.84 -21.38
C ILE A 59 -36.66 -13.71 -20.44
N GLU A 60 -37.23 -13.14 -19.38
CA GLU A 60 -38.13 -13.83 -18.44
C GLU A 60 -39.34 -14.48 -19.16
N GLN A 61 -39.87 -13.81 -20.18
CA GLN A 61 -40.97 -14.31 -21.01
C GLN A 61 -40.53 -15.30 -22.10
N GLN A 62 -39.25 -15.68 -22.14
CA GLN A 62 -38.61 -16.53 -23.16
C GLN A 62 -38.74 -15.97 -24.60
N GLU A 63 -39.03 -14.67 -24.76
CA GLU A 63 -39.13 -13.97 -26.05
C GLU A 63 -37.75 -13.58 -26.59
N TYR A 64 -36.80 -14.53 -26.63
CA TYR A 64 -35.39 -14.30 -26.97
C TYR A 64 -35.12 -13.47 -28.25
N PRO A 65 -35.88 -13.61 -29.36
CA PRO A 65 -35.72 -12.75 -30.52
C PRO A 65 -36.08 -11.27 -30.25
N LEU A 66 -37.07 -11.01 -29.40
CA LEU A 66 -37.45 -9.67 -28.98
C LEU A 66 -36.42 -9.10 -28.01
N ALA A 67 -35.98 -9.88 -27.02
CA ALA A 67 -34.90 -9.51 -26.11
C ALA A 67 -33.62 -9.11 -26.88
N SER A 68 -33.17 -9.95 -27.82
CA SER A 68 -31.99 -9.65 -28.65
C SER A 68 -32.16 -8.37 -29.48
N ALA A 69 -33.37 -8.12 -30.01
CA ALA A 69 -33.68 -6.87 -30.72
C ALA A 69 -33.67 -5.64 -29.79
N ARG A 70 -34.26 -5.72 -28.59
CA ARG A 70 -34.23 -4.67 -27.57
C ARG A 70 -32.81 -4.35 -27.12
N LEU A 71 -32.01 -5.36 -26.78
CA LEU A 71 -30.61 -5.20 -26.38
C LEU A 71 -29.76 -4.55 -27.49
N ARG A 72 -29.94 -4.95 -28.75
CA ARG A 72 -29.23 -4.32 -29.90
C ARG A 72 -29.67 -2.88 -30.14
N ALA A 73 -30.96 -2.57 -29.96
CA ALA A 73 -31.46 -1.20 -30.04
C ALA A 73 -30.84 -0.33 -28.92
N LEU A 74 -30.79 -0.85 -27.69
CA LEU A 74 -30.13 -0.21 -26.55
C LEU A 74 -28.64 0.02 -26.83
N GLN A 75 -27.91 -0.99 -27.31
CA GLN A 75 -26.50 -0.88 -27.70
C GLN A 75 -26.26 0.24 -28.72
N ALA A 76 -27.13 0.38 -29.71
CA ALA A 76 -27.03 1.42 -30.73
C ALA A 76 -27.42 2.82 -30.22
N GLN A 77 -28.40 2.90 -29.31
CA GLN A 77 -28.96 4.17 -28.80
C GLN A 77 -28.14 4.76 -27.64
N TYR A 78 -27.56 3.91 -26.80
CA TYR A 78 -26.82 4.29 -25.58
C TYR A 78 -25.42 3.66 -25.50
N PRO A 79 -24.56 3.72 -26.55
CA PRO A 79 -23.29 2.98 -26.62
C PRO A 79 -22.27 3.31 -25.52
N SER A 80 -22.48 4.37 -24.74
CA SER A 80 -21.64 4.80 -23.61
C SER A 80 -22.30 4.62 -22.23
N TRP A 81 -23.39 3.87 -22.14
CA TRP A 81 -24.06 3.57 -20.87
C TRP A 81 -23.24 2.59 -20.03
N ALA A 82 -23.30 2.72 -18.70
CA ALA A 82 -22.48 1.92 -17.79
C ALA A 82 -22.78 0.41 -17.90
N GLY A 83 -24.06 0.01 -17.98
CA GLY A 83 -24.46 -1.38 -18.12
C GLY A 83 -24.19 -2.04 -19.48
N MET A 84 -23.38 -1.42 -20.36
CA MET A 84 -23.16 -1.92 -21.72
C MET A 84 -22.47 -3.29 -21.77
N ALA A 85 -21.61 -3.63 -20.80
CA ALA A 85 -21.00 -4.97 -20.72
C ALA A 85 -22.05 -6.08 -20.49
N ARG A 86 -23.04 -5.81 -19.62
CA ARG A 86 -24.19 -6.70 -19.34
C ARG A 86 -25.00 -6.96 -20.62
N VAL A 87 -25.29 -5.88 -21.36
CA VAL A 87 -25.98 -5.91 -22.66
C VAL A 87 -25.21 -6.71 -23.70
N GLN A 88 -23.92 -6.44 -23.88
CA GLN A 88 -23.11 -7.13 -24.88
C GLN A 88 -22.96 -8.62 -24.58
N THR A 89 -22.83 -8.99 -23.31
CA THR A 89 -22.80 -10.39 -22.86
C THR A 89 -24.10 -11.11 -23.22
N ARG A 90 -25.27 -10.57 -22.85
CA ARG A 90 -26.57 -11.15 -23.21
C ARG A 90 -26.82 -11.18 -24.73
N ILE A 91 -26.36 -10.19 -25.50
CA ILE A 91 -26.44 -10.22 -26.98
C ILE A 91 -25.65 -11.41 -27.54
N ALA A 92 -24.46 -11.70 -27.00
CA ALA A 92 -23.63 -12.80 -27.47
C ALA A 92 -24.26 -14.16 -27.14
N VAL A 93 -24.70 -14.37 -25.89
CA VAL A 93 -25.41 -15.58 -25.44
C VAL A 93 -26.65 -15.82 -26.30
N LEU A 94 -27.58 -14.84 -26.40
CA LEU A 94 -28.81 -14.98 -27.18
C LEU A 94 -28.58 -15.14 -28.70
N HIS A 95 -27.43 -14.73 -29.22
CA HIS A 95 -27.10 -14.91 -30.63
C HIS A 95 -26.61 -16.34 -30.93
N GLU A 96 -25.89 -16.96 -30.00
CA GLU A 96 -25.13 -18.18 -30.24
C GLU A 96 -25.73 -19.42 -29.55
N ALA A 97 -26.25 -19.25 -28.34
CA ALA A 97 -26.90 -20.29 -27.54
C ALA A 97 -28.43 -20.34 -27.73
N ARG A 98 -28.98 -19.68 -28.76
CA ARG A 98 -30.42 -19.66 -29.07
C ARG A 98 -31.06 -21.05 -29.21
N ASP A 99 -30.24 -22.05 -29.54
CA ASP A 99 -30.61 -23.45 -29.80
C ASP A 99 -30.20 -24.37 -28.61
N ALA A 100 -29.79 -23.80 -27.46
CA ALA A 100 -29.30 -24.54 -26.28
C ALA A 100 -30.41 -25.17 -25.41
N GLY A 101 -31.69 -24.95 -25.74
CA GLY A 101 -32.82 -25.57 -25.06
C GLY A 101 -32.91 -25.17 -23.59
N ASP A 102 -33.08 -26.18 -22.72
CA ASP A 102 -33.36 -26.01 -21.30
C ASP A 102 -32.17 -25.40 -20.51
N ASP A 103 -30.94 -25.45 -21.05
CA ASP A 103 -29.74 -24.85 -20.43
C ASP A 103 -29.76 -23.31 -20.43
N LEU A 104 -30.49 -22.68 -21.36
CA LEU A 104 -30.38 -21.24 -21.65
C LEU A 104 -30.98 -20.38 -20.53
N GLU A 105 -32.10 -20.81 -19.95
CA GLU A 105 -32.79 -20.06 -18.89
C GLU A 105 -31.98 -20.01 -17.58
N PRO A 106 -31.46 -21.14 -17.02
CA PRO A 106 -30.57 -21.10 -15.87
C PRO A 106 -29.29 -20.29 -16.11
N PHE A 107 -28.73 -20.30 -17.33
CA PHE A 107 -27.52 -19.53 -17.64
C PHE A 107 -27.78 -18.02 -17.67
N LEU A 108 -28.94 -17.61 -18.19
CA LEU A 108 -29.36 -16.20 -18.15
C LEU A 108 -29.68 -15.77 -16.72
N ALA A 109 -30.37 -16.61 -15.93
CA ALA A 109 -30.60 -16.36 -14.51
C ALA A 109 -29.28 -16.24 -13.71
N ALA A 110 -28.25 -17.01 -14.05
CA ALA A 110 -26.93 -16.86 -13.44
C ALA A 110 -26.27 -15.51 -13.76
N LEU A 111 -26.50 -14.96 -14.96
CA LEU A 111 -26.08 -13.61 -15.33
C LEU A 111 -26.91 -12.50 -14.68
N ASP A 112 -28.19 -12.75 -14.42
CA ASP A 112 -29.07 -11.81 -13.68
C ASP A 112 -28.64 -11.75 -12.21
N ALA A 113 -28.51 -12.89 -11.53
CA ALA A 113 -27.98 -12.98 -10.17
C ALA A 113 -26.59 -12.33 -10.02
N ARG A 114 -25.71 -12.52 -11.02
CA ARG A 114 -24.42 -11.83 -11.08
C ARG A 114 -24.58 -10.31 -11.14
N ASP A 115 -25.45 -9.80 -12.01
CA ASP A 115 -25.63 -8.36 -12.22
C ASP A 115 -26.28 -7.66 -11.01
N ASP A 116 -27.05 -8.41 -10.21
CA ASP A 116 -27.63 -7.98 -8.93
C ASP A 116 -26.64 -8.09 -7.75
N GLY A 117 -25.48 -8.74 -7.95
CA GLY A 117 -24.46 -8.95 -6.93
C GLY A 117 -24.65 -10.21 -6.06
N ASP A 118 -25.65 -11.04 -6.34
CA ASP A 118 -25.82 -12.36 -5.69
C ASP A 118 -24.90 -13.40 -6.34
N TRP A 119 -23.60 -13.29 -6.01
CA TRP A 119 -22.57 -14.20 -6.48
C TRP A 119 -22.82 -15.65 -6.04
N GLN A 120 -23.52 -15.87 -4.92
CA GLN A 120 -23.78 -17.22 -4.41
C GLN A 120 -24.89 -17.91 -5.20
N ALA A 121 -25.99 -17.21 -5.52
CA ALA A 121 -27.00 -17.74 -6.44
C ALA A 121 -26.42 -17.92 -7.85
N SER A 122 -25.61 -16.98 -8.33
CA SER A 122 -24.93 -17.08 -9.63
C SER A 122 -24.02 -18.32 -9.71
N LEU A 123 -23.14 -18.55 -8.73
CA LEU A 123 -22.31 -19.75 -8.67
C LEU A 123 -23.14 -21.03 -8.54
N SER A 124 -24.23 -21.03 -7.75
CA SER A 124 -25.07 -22.22 -7.59
C SER A 124 -25.70 -22.66 -8.92
N LEU A 125 -26.23 -21.71 -9.70
CA LEU A 125 -26.80 -21.97 -11.02
C LEU A 125 -25.74 -22.43 -12.03
N LEU A 126 -24.51 -21.91 -11.92
CA LEU A 126 -23.39 -22.33 -12.78
C LEU A 126 -22.87 -23.72 -12.41
N ASP A 127 -22.87 -24.09 -11.13
CA ASP A 127 -22.52 -25.44 -10.65
C ASP A 127 -23.54 -26.49 -11.12
N GLU A 128 -24.83 -26.17 -11.10
CA GLU A 128 -25.89 -27.04 -11.64
C GLU A 128 -25.73 -27.26 -13.16
N LEU A 129 -25.47 -26.19 -13.92
CA LEU A 129 -25.18 -26.30 -15.36
C LEU A 129 -23.86 -27.03 -15.66
N ALA A 130 -22.88 -26.93 -14.76
CA ALA A 130 -21.56 -27.52 -14.91
C ALA A 130 -21.46 -28.96 -14.37
N ALA A 131 -22.54 -29.59 -13.92
CA ALA A 131 -22.51 -30.95 -13.36
C ALA A 131 -21.82 -31.98 -14.30
N ASP A 132 -21.20 -33.03 -13.73
CA ASP A 132 -20.42 -34.02 -14.49
C ASP A 132 -21.28 -34.83 -15.50
N ASP A 133 -22.58 -34.96 -15.25
CA ASP A 133 -23.56 -35.61 -16.13
C ASP A 133 -24.31 -34.63 -17.08
N ALA A 134 -24.05 -33.33 -16.96
CA ALA A 134 -24.59 -32.32 -17.87
C ALA A 134 -24.03 -32.51 -19.29
N GLY A 135 -24.88 -32.96 -20.21
CA GLY A 135 -24.60 -33.06 -21.65
C GLY A 135 -24.92 -31.78 -22.43
N GLY A 136 -25.10 -30.66 -21.72
CA GLY A 136 -25.59 -29.38 -22.24
C GLY A 136 -24.65 -28.68 -23.23
N VAL A 137 -25.18 -27.69 -23.93
CA VAL A 137 -24.42 -26.89 -24.91
C VAL A 137 -23.65 -25.75 -24.23
N LEU A 138 -24.08 -25.34 -23.03
CA LEU A 138 -23.52 -24.22 -22.26
C LEU A 138 -22.56 -24.63 -21.13
N VAL A 139 -22.16 -25.90 -21.05
CA VAL A 139 -21.35 -26.42 -19.94
C VAL A 139 -19.94 -25.78 -19.89
N ASP A 140 -19.33 -25.51 -21.05
CA ASP A 140 -18.02 -24.86 -21.10
C ASP A 140 -18.11 -23.33 -20.92
N ASP A 141 -19.22 -22.71 -21.33
CA ASP A 141 -19.59 -21.34 -20.96
C ASP A 141 -19.78 -21.18 -19.43
N ALA A 142 -20.47 -22.13 -18.79
CA ALA A 142 -20.75 -22.13 -17.36
C ALA A 142 -19.46 -22.26 -16.53
N LEU A 143 -18.60 -23.22 -16.86
CA LEU A 143 -17.28 -23.37 -16.24
C LEU A 143 -16.41 -22.12 -16.45
N TYR A 144 -16.41 -21.52 -17.64
CA TYR A 144 -15.64 -20.30 -17.89
C TYR A 144 -16.14 -19.11 -17.07
N LEU A 145 -17.46 -18.90 -16.99
CA LEU A 145 -18.06 -17.83 -16.21
C LEU A 145 -17.83 -18.04 -14.70
N ARG A 146 -18.00 -19.27 -14.20
CA ARG A 146 -17.69 -19.65 -12.81
C ARG A 146 -16.26 -19.27 -12.44
N ALA A 147 -15.27 -19.69 -13.24
CA ALA A 147 -13.87 -19.36 -13.03
C ALA A 147 -13.61 -17.84 -13.07
N TYR A 148 -14.30 -17.12 -13.96
CA TYR A 148 -14.21 -15.66 -14.01
C TYR A 148 -14.72 -15.01 -12.71
N LEU A 149 -15.85 -15.47 -12.17
CA LEU A 149 -16.42 -14.93 -10.91
C LEU A 149 -15.52 -15.22 -9.71
N GLN A 150 -15.04 -16.47 -9.59
CA GLN A 150 -14.07 -16.87 -8.56
C GLN A 150 -12.84 -15.96 -8.59
N LEU A 151 -12.26 -15.73 -9.77
CA LEU A 151 -11.05 -14.92 -9.95
C LEU A 151 -11.26 -13.42 -9.75
N MET A 152 -12.31 -12.84 -10.35
CA MET A 152 -12.43 -11.38 -10.53
C MET A 152 -13.34 -10.69 -9.51
N GLU A 153 -14.28 -11.41 -8.90
CA GLU A 153 -15.27 -10.85 -7.97
C GLU A 153 -15.08 -11.38 -6.53
N LEU A 154 -14.65 -12.65 -6.39
CA LEU A 154 -14.50 -13.33 -5.09
C LEU A 154 -13.05 -13.46 -4.61
N HIS A 155 -12.07 -13.31 -5.51
CA HIS A 155 -10.64 -13.49 -5.26
C HIS A 155 -10.25 -14.92 -4.83
N ASP A 156 -11.08 -15.91 -5.17
CA ASP A 156 -10.80 -17.34 -5.04
C ASP A 156 -9.87 -17.80 -6.18
N PHE A 157 -8.59 -17.43 -6.08
CA PHE A 157 -7.57 -17.79 -7.06
C PHE A 157 -7.35 -19.31 -7.20
N PRO A 158 -7.35 -20.12 -6.12
CA PRO A 158 -7.21 -21.58 -6.23
C PRO A 158 -8.43 -22.22 -6.92
N GLY A 159 -9.65 -21.91 -6.49
CA GLY A 159 -10.86 -22.49 -7.07
C GLY A 159 -11.09 -22.05 -8.51
N ALA A 160 -10.74 -20.81 -8.87
CA ALA A 160 -10.73 -20.37 -10.26
C ALA A 160 -9.80 -21.24 -11.12
N ARG A 161 -8.60 -21.59 -10.63
CA ARG A 161 -7.66 -22.44 -11.37
C ARG A 161 -8.16 -23.86 -11.54
N ASP A 162 -8.75 -24.43 -10.49
CA ASP A 162 -9.29 -25.79 -10.56
C ASP A 162 -10.45 -25.86 -11.58
N THR A 163 -11.36 -24.88 -11.57
CA THR A 163 -12.40 -24.73 -12.60
C THR A 163 -11.82 -24.59 -14.01
N LEU A 164 -10.76 -23.81 -14.20
CA LEU A 164 -10.12 -23.64 -15.51
C LEU A 164 -9.39 -24.91 -15.99
N VAL A 165 -8.74 -25.64 -15.09
CA VAL A 165 -8.14 -26.96 -15.39
C VAL A 165 -9.24 -27.95 -15.78
N GLU A 166 -10.38 -27.93 -15.10
CA GLU A 166 -11.53 -28.77 -15.42
C GLU A 166 -12.12 -28.44 -16.80
N LEU A 167 -12.33 -27.16 -17.10
CA LEU A 167 -12.75 -26.64 -18.41
C LEU A 167 -11.82 -27.16 -19.53
N ARG A 168 -10.50 -27.02 -19.37
CA ARG A 168 -9.51 -27.51 -20.35
C ARG A 168 -9.49 -29.04 -20.47
N ARG A 169 -9.79 -29.77 -19.38
CA ARG A 169 -9.87 -31.24 -19.35
C ARG A 169 -11.12 -31.78 -20.04
N ARG A 170 -12.30 -31.21 -19.75
CA ARG A 170 -13.59 -31.63 -20.31
C ARG A 170 -13.76 -31.16 -21.75
N PHE A 171 -13.29 -29.95 -22.06
CA PHE A 171 -13.49 -29.28 -23.35
C PHE A 171 -12.14 -28.80 -23.94
N PRO A 172 -11.25 -29.72 -24.40
CA PRO A 172 -9.94 -29.35 -24.93
C PRO A 172 -10.00 -28.43 -26.15
N ASP A 173 -11.08 -28.52 -26.95
CA ASP A 173 -11.36 -27.71 -28.14
C ASP A 173 -12.35 -26.54 -27.86
N THR A 174 -12.58 -26.18 -26.59
CA THR A 174 -13.41 -25.01 -26.22
C THR A 174 -12.90 -23.72 -26.89
N ALA A 175 -13.84 -22.85 -27.26
CA ALA A 175 -13.51 -21.53 -27.77
C ALA A 175 -12.79 -20.66 -26.71
N TYR A 176 -12.95 -20.99 -25.42
CA TYR A 176 -12.32 -20.31 -24.29
C TYR A 176 -10.86 -20.68 -24.04
N ALA A 177 -10.23 -21.56 -24.84
CA ALA A 177 -8.91 -22.12 -24.54
C ALA A 177 -7.83 -21.05 -24.22
N ASP A 178 -7.67 -20.05 -25.09
CA ASP A 178 -6.69 -18.97 -24.88
C ASP A 178 -7.10 -18.03 -23.71
N SER A 179 -8.40 -17.81 -23.49
CA SER A 179 -8.91 -17.02 -22.36
C SER A 179 -8.67 -17.73 -21.03
N ALA A 180 -8.93 -19.04 -20.97
CA ALA A 180 -8.73 -19.88 -19.80
C ALA A 180 -7.25 -19.95 -19.41
N ASP A 181 -6.35 -20.16 -20.38
CA ASP A 181 -4.91 -20.15 -20.14
C ASP A 181 -4.41 -18.75 -19.71
N TYR A 182 -5.06 -17.66 -20.16
CA TYR A 182 -4.77 -16.32 -19.66
C TYR A 182 -5.27 -16.10 -18.22
N LEU A 183 -6.53 -16.41 -17.91
CA LEU A 183 -7.11 -16.26 -16.56
C LEU A 183 -6.39 -17.14 -15.53
N ALA A 184 -6.00 -18.36 -15.89
CA ALA A 184 -5.22 -19.23 -15.01
C ALA A 184 -3.82 -18.65 -14.74
N ALA A 185 -3.27 -17.83 -15.65
CA ALA A 185 -2.01 -17.14 -15.42
C ALA A 185 -2.17 -15.93 -14.50
N ILE A 186 -3.31 -15.22 -14.56
CA ILE A 186 -3.69 -14.22 -13.55
C ILE A 186 -3.76 -14.89 -12.17
N ALA A 187 -4.53 -15.96 -12.05
CA ALA A 187 -4.74 -16.63 -10.77
C ALA A 187 -3.42 -17.17 -10.19
N LEU A 188 -2.55 -17.79 -11.01
CA LEU A 188 -1.18 -18.16 -10.60
C LEU A 188 -0.39 -16.96 -10.06
N GLU A 189 -0.47 -15.83 -10.74
CA GLU A 189 0.28 -14.63 -10.40
C GLU A 189 -0.21 -13.99 -9.10
N GLN A 190 -1.53 -13.91 -8.91
CA GLN A 190 -2.16 -13.38 -7.69
C GLN A 190 -2.03 -14.35 -6.50
N SER A 191 -1.83 -15.66 -6.73
CA SER A 191 -1.38 -16.63 -5.70
C SER A 191 0.15 -16.62 -5.47
N GLY A 192 0.89 -15.63 -5.99
CA GLY A 192 2.34 -15.52 -5.81
C GLY A 192 3.20 -16.46 -6.65
N GLU A 193 2.61 -17.36 -7.45
CA GLU A 193 3.33 -18.26 -8.38
C GLU A 193 3.82 -17.54 -9.66
N THR A 194 4.37 -16.33 -9.51
CA THR A 194 4.77 -15.42 -10.61
C THR A 194 5.63 -16.07 -11.69
N ARG A 195 6.54 -16.99 -11.33
CA ARG A 195 7.36 -17.74 -12.31
C ARG A 195 6.55 -18.72 -13.14
N ALA A 196 5.48 -19.30 -12.61
CA ALA A 196 4.60 -20.21 -13.33
C ALA A 196 3.63 -19.43 -14.22
N ALA A 197 3.05 -18.33 -13.71
CA ALA A 197 2.26 -17.38 -14.52
C ALA A 197 3.03 -16.92 -15.76
N ARG A 198 4.29 -16.47 -15.57
CA ARG A 198 5.17 -16.05 -16.67
C ARG A 198 5.39 -17.14 -17.71
N ARG A 199 5.57 -18.41 -17.31
CA ARG A 199 5.75 -19.53 -18.26
C ARG A 199 4.49 -19.74 -19.08
N MET A 200 3.32 -19.73 -18.46
CA MET A 200 2.05 -19.95 -19.16
C MET A 200 1.69 -18.81 -20.12
N LEU A 201 1.98 -17.57 -19.74
CA LEU A 201 1.90 -16.41 -20.65
C LEU A 201 2.89 -16.54 -21.82
N ASP A 202 4.11 -17.03 -21.57
CA ASP A 202 5.10 -17.24 -22.64
C ASP A 202 4.66 -18.36 -23.59
N ASP A 203 4.05 -19.44 -23.10
CA ASP A 203 3.45 -20.50 -23.94
C ASP A 203 2.29 -19.95 -24.79
N LEU A 204 1.38 -19.16 -24.20
CA LEU A 204 0.31 -18.45 -24.92
C LEU A 204 0.90 -17.53 -26.02
N ARG A 205 1.91 -16.71 -25.69
CA ARG A 205 2.62 -15.86 -26.64
C ARG A 205 3.26 -16.67 -27.78
N HIS A 206 3.88 -17.81 -27.48
CA HIS A 206 4.46 -18.70 -28.49
C HIS A 206 3.39 -19.32 -29.39
N ARG A 207 2.23 -19.73 -28.85
CA ARG A 207 1.10 -20.20 -29.68
C ARG A 207 0.60 -19.15 -30.66
N HIS A 208 0.72 -17.86 -30.34
CA HIS A 208 0.32 -16.77 -31.25
C HIS A 208 1.47 -16.14 -32.05
N THR A 209 2.71 -16.62 -31.85
CA THR A 209 3.87 -16.22 -32.65
C THR A 209 3.87 -16.95 -34.00
N SER A 210 4.35 -16.27 -35.04
CA SER A 210 4.54 -16.80 -36.40
C SER A 210 6.00 -16.92 -36.81
N LEU A 211 6.85 -16.02 -36.32
CA LEU A 211 8.29 -16.01 -36.55
C LEU A 211 8.99 -15.47 -35.32
N SER A 212 10.01 -16.19 -34.85
CA SER A 212 10.98 -15.68 -33.86
C SER A 212 12.26 -15.31 -34.60
N LEU A 213 12.79 -14.13 -34.29
CA LEU A 213 13.99 -13.55 -34.89
C LEU A 213 15.12 -13.43 -33.84
N PRO A 214 16.38 -13.23 -34.27
CA PRO A 214 17.47 -12.89 -33.36
C PRO A 214 17.16 -11.64 -32.53
N LEU A 215 17.86 -11.47 -31.41
CA LEU A 215 17.69 -10.33 -30.47
C LEU A 215 16.29 -10.24 -29.80
N GLY A 216 15.54 -11.35 -29.76
CA GLY A 216 14.27 -11.44 -29.02
C GLY A 216 13.03 -10.93 -29.75
N PHE A 217 13.18 -10.39 -30.97
CA PHE A 217 12.05 -9.96 -31.79
C PHE A 217 11.13 -11.14 -32.15
N ARG A 218 9.83 -10.98 -31.97
CA ARG A 218 8.79 -11.96 -32.34
C ARG A 218 7.73 -11.29 -33.22
N TRP A 219 7.20 -12.02 -34.19
CA TRP A 219 6.15 -11.52 -35.09
C TRP A 219 4.83 -12.28 -34.86
N PRO A 220 3.71 -11.61 -34.53
CA PRO A 220 2.43 -12.27 -34.27
C PRO A 220 1.82 -12.88 -35.54
N ARG A 221 0.98 -13.91 -35.37
CA ARG A 221 0.24 -14.52 -36.48
C ARG A 221 -0.74 -13.54 -37.13
N GLY A 222 -1.08 -13.80 -38.39
CA GLY A 222 -1.82 -12.88 -39.26
C GLY A 222 -3.28 -12.59 -38.87
N THR A 223 -3.90 -13.37 -37.97
CA THR A 223 -5.30 -13.19 -37.55
C THR A 223 -5.44 -12.10 -36.49
N ALA A 224 -6.62 -11.48 -36.39
CA ALA A 224 -6.89 -10.46 -35.38
C ALA A 224 -6.80 -11.03 -33.95
N LEU A 225 -7.40 -12.21 -33.72
CA LEU A 225 -7.40 -12.89 -32.42
C LEU A 225 -5.98 -13.27 -31.95
N SER A 226 -5.11 -13.74 -32.86
CA SER A 226 -3.73 -14.04 -32.47
C SER A 226 -2.89 -12.80 -32.21
N ARG A 227 -3.13 -11.66 -32.88
CA ARG A 227 -2.52 -10.39 -32.47
C ARG A 227 -2.98 -10.00 -31.06
N TYR A 228 -4.29 -10.03 -30.80
CA TYR A 228 -4.85 -9.71 -29.49
C TYR A 228 -4.20 -10.52 -28.35
N TRP A 229 -4.12 -11.85 -28.48
CA TRP A 229 -3.51 -12.70 -27.44
C TRP A 229 -1.99 -12.57 -27.36
N PHE A 230 -1.30 -12.41 -28.49
CA PHE A 230 0.12 -12.10 -28.49
C PHE A 230 0.38 -10.81 -27.70
N ASP A 231 -0.27 -9.70 -28.06
CA ASP A 231 -0.06 -8.39 -27.45
C ASP A 231 -0.44 -8.38 -25.96
N ARG A 232 -1.46 -9.14 -25.56
CA ARG A 232 -1.92 -9.25 -24.16
C ARG A 232 -0.94 -10.07 -23.31
N ALA A 233 -0.42 -11.18 -23.84
CA ALA A 233 0.59 -11.98 -23.16
C ALA A 233 1.95 -11.26 -23.09
N ASP A 234 2.38 -10.60 -24.17
CA ASP A 234 3.63 -9.83 -24.26
C ASP A 234 3.68 -8.75 -23.17
N ARG A 235 2.65 -7.87 -23.14
CA ARG A 235 2.54 -6.81 -22.12
C ARG A 235 2.56 -7.33 -20.68
N ARG A 236 1.92 -8.48 -20.39
CA ARG A 236 1.92 -8.98 -19.00
C ARG A 236 3.25 -9.64 -18.62
N ILE A 237 3.95 -10.25 -19.58
CA ILE A 237 5.32 -10.74 -19.35
C ILE A 237 6.26 -9.57 -19.06
N ASP A 238 6.12 -8.44 -19.75
CA ASP A 238 6.93 -7.24 -19.47
C ASP A 238 6.69 -6.71 -18.05
N ILE A 239 5.44 -6.62 -17.58
CA ILE A 239 5.10 -6.23 -16.19
C ILE A 239 5.70 -7.21 -15.16
N ILE A 240 5.61 -8.52 -15.42
CA ILE A 240 6.22 -9.54 -14.57
C ILE A 240 7.75 -9.41 -14.54
N ASP A 241 8.39 -9.21 -15.70
CA ASP A 241 9.84 -9.07 -15.80
C ASP A 241 10.34 -7.77 -15.16
N GLU A 242 9.58 -6.67 -15.25
CA GLU A 242 9.85 -5.42 -14.54
C GLU A 242 9.77 -5.61 -13.02
N ARG A 243 8.67 -6.18 -12.49
CA ARG A 243 8.53 -6.48 -11.05
C ARG A 243 9.64 -7.42 -10.58
N LEU A 244 10.01 -8.43 -11.36
CA LEU A 244 11.14 -9.31 -11.06
C LEU A 244 12.51 -8.62 -11.20
N ALA A 245 12.64 -7.48 -11.86
CA ALA A 245 13.88 -6.72 -11.92
C ALA A 245 14.01 -5.75 -10.73
N THR A 246 12.91 -5.12 -10.31
CA THR A 246 12.85 -4.08 -9.27
C THR A 246 12.72 -4.61 -7.85
N ALA A 247 12.05 -5.76 -7.67
CA ALA A 247 11.68 -6.30 -6.36
C ALA A 247 12.82 -6.43 -5.34
N GLY A 248 12.47 -6.13 -4.09
CA GLY A 248 13.21 -6.38 -2.88
C GLY A 248 13.56 -7.85 -2.72
N ARG A 249 14.87 -8.15 -2.67
CA ARG A 249 15.40 -9.50 -2.50
C ARG A 249 16.38 -9.57 -1.35
N VAL A 250 16.00 -10.28 -0.29
CA VAL A 250 16.91 -10.68 0.78
C VAL A 250 18.03 -11.55 0.18
N LYS A 251 19.28 -11.09 0.32
CA LYS A 251 20.51 -11.79 -0.12
C LYS A 251 21.12 -12.60 1.02
N SER A 252 21.04 -12.09 2.23
CA SER A 252 21.45 -12.75 3.47
C SER A 252 20.81 -12.04 4.66
N GLU A 253 20.32 -12.82 5.61
CA GLU A 253 19.97 -12.40 6.96
C GLU A 253 21.07 -12.87 7.91
N THR A 254 21.38 -12.06 8.93
CA THR A 254 22.22 -12.46 10.05
C THR A 254 21.54 -11.99 11.32
N ARG A 255 21.20 -12.93 12.20
CA ARG A 255 20.57 -12.62 13.48
C ARG A 255 21.60 -12.10 14.48
N VAL A 256 21.16 -11.12 15.25
CA VAL A 256 21.85 -10.51 16.38
C VAL A 256 21.02 -10.84 17.64
N ASP A 257 21.59 -10.65 18.83
CA ASP A 257 20.85 -10.82 20.08
C ASP A 257 19.63 -9.88 20.16
N GLY A 258 18.66 -10.20 21.01
CA GLY A 258 17.43 -9.42 21.17
C GLY A 258 16.43 -9.50 19.99
N GLY A 259 16.67 -10.38 19.02
CA GLY A 259 15.81 -10.51 17.82
C GLY A 259 16.09 -9.46 16.74
N ALA A 260 17.11 -8.62 16.94
CA ALA A 260 17.62 -7.74 15.89
C ALA A 260 18.26 -8.56 14.74
N ILE A 261 18.20 -8.04 13.52
CA ILE A 261 18.74 -8.69 12.33
C ILE A 261 19.49 -7.69 11.43
N SER A 262 20.57 -8.16 10.81
CA SER A 262 21.22 -7.46 9.70
C SER A 262 20.82 -8.14 8.39
N VAL A 263 20.17 -7.38 7.50
CA VAL A 263 19.63 -7.89 6.24
C VAL A 263 20.28 -7.17 5.07
N ARG A 264 20.95 -7.92 4.19
CA ARG A 264 21.33 -7.38 2.88
C ARG A 264 20.19 -7.56 1.90
N VAL A 265 19.66 -6.47 1.37
CA VAL A 265 18.56 -6.46 0.40
C VAL A 265 19.03 -5.83 -0.91
N ALA A 266 18.62 -6.40 -2.04
CA ALA A 266 18.72 -5.73 -3.34
C ALA A 266 17.35 -5.15 -3.71
N VAL A 267 17.29 -3.87 -4.07
CA VAL A 267 16.07 -3.13 -4.46
C VAL A 267 16.42 -2.23 -5.64
N ASN A 268 15.64 -2.25 -6.72
CA ASN A 268 15.89 -1.45 -7.93
C ASN A 268 17.34 -1.57 -8.48
N GLY A 269 17.96 -2.75 -8.34
CA GLY A 269 19.34 -3.02 -8.75
C GLY A 269 20.43 -2.48 -7.81
N SER A 270 20.08 -1.73 -6.76
CA SER A 270 21.00 -1.26 -5.71
C SER A 270 20.99 -2.23 -4.53
N GLU A 271 22.13 -2.43 -3.85
CA GLU A 271 22.20 -3.24 -2.63
C GLU A 271 22.32 -2.36 -1.38
N TYR A 272 21.52 -2.66 -0.37
CA TYR A 272 21.49 -1.99 0.93
C TYR A 272 21.73 -3.02 2.04
N THR A 273 22.44 -2.62 3.09
CA THR A 273 22.50 -3.37 4.36
C THR A 273 21.60 -2.65 5.35
N LEU A 274 20.56 -3.33 5.83
CA LEU A 274 19.61 -2.84 6.82
C LEU A 274 19.99 -3.38 8.19
N HIS A 275 20.04 -2.50 9.19
CA HIS A 275 20.10 -2.89 10.60
C HIS A 275 18.69 -2.75 11.17
N LEU A 276 18.07 -3.87 11.53
CA LEU A 276 16.66 -3.95 11.88
C LEU A 276 16.47 -4.48 13.31
N THR A 277 15.50 -3.92 14.02
CA THR A 277 15.03 -4.38 15.33
C THR A 277 13.53 -4.62 15.27
N PRO A 278 12.98 -5.57 16.06
CA PRO A 278 11.54 -5.79 16.12
C PRO A 278 10.79 -4.48 16.40
N SER A 279 9.71 -4.22 15.66
CA SER A 279 8.96 -2.97 15.79
C SER A 279 8.15 -2.97 17.08
N ALA A 280 8.30 -1.92 17.89
CA ALA A 280 7.52 -1.70 19.12
C ALA A 280 6.01 -1.73 18.87
N LEU A 281 5.60 -1.38 17.64
CA LEU A 281 4.23 -1.40 17.15
C LEU A 281 3.49 -2.70 17.49
N VAL A 282 4.13 -3.87 17.37
CA VAL A 282 3.47 -5.19 17.46
C VAL A 282 3.80 -5.95 18.75
N ARG A 283 4.22 -5.27 19.81
CA ARG A 283 4.72 -5.89 21.06
C ARG A 283 3.64 -6.60 21.89
N GLU A 284 2.45 -6.01 22.01
CA GLU A 284 1.41 -6.44 22.96
C GLU A 284 0.05 -6.65 22.27
N VAL A 285 0.07 -7.25 21.08
CA VAL A 285 -1.12 -7.42 20.22
C VAL A 285 -1.99 -8.61 20.64
N GLU A 286 -3.30 -8.39 20.77
CA GLU A 286 -4.30 -9.45 20.80
C GLU A 286 -4.69 -9.87 19.37
N TRP A 287 -4.25 -11.06 18.95
CA TRP A 287 -4.52 -11.63 17.62
C TRP A 287 -5.80 -12.47 17.63
N LEU A 288 -6.84 -12.03 16.94
CA LEU A 288 -8.15 -12.67 16.92
C LEU A 288 -8.45 -13.33 15.57
N ASP A 289 -8.83 -14.61 15.60
CA ASP A 289 -9.39 -15.31 14.44
C ASP A 289 -10.80 -14.84 14.08
N ALA A 290 -11.35 -15.35 12.98
CA ALA A 290 -12.68 -14.97 12.49
C ALA A 290 -13.84 -15.26 13.46
N ARG A 291 -13.61 -16.06 14.51
CA ARG A 291 -14.56 -16.38 15.58
C ARG A 291 -14.32 -15.54 16.83
N ARG A 292 -13.43 -14.54 16.75
CA ARG A 292 -12.97 -13.68 17.85
C ARG A 292 -12.24 -14.46 18.96
N VAL A 293 -11.55 -15.55 18.60
CA VAL A 293 -10.76 -16.34 19.54
C VAL A 293 -9.30 -15.90 19.47
N ALA A 294 -8.68 -15.70 20.63
CA ALA A 294 -7.26 -15.39 20.72
C ALA A 294 -6.39 -16.50 20.13
N THR A 295 -5.44 -16.11 19.28
CA THR A 295 -4.52 -16.96 18.54
C THR A 295 -3.07 -16.63 18.86
N ALA A 296 -2.14 -17.49 18.39
CA ALA A 296 -0.73 -17.18 18.45
C ALA A 296 -0.38 -16.05 17.44
N PRO A 297 0.68 -15.25 17.68
CA PRO A 297 1.15 -14.26 16.72
C PRO A 297 1.43 -14.87 15.34
N PRO A 298 1.21 -14.11 14.25
CA PRO A 298 1.37 -14.59 12.88
C PRO A 298 2.85 -14.80 12.50
N SER A 299 3.10 -15.42 11.34
CA SER A 299 4.46 -15.64 10.81
C SER A 299 5.16 -14.36 10.33
N VAL A 300 4.40 -13.30 10.03
CA VAL A 300 4.94 -12.02 9.55
C VAL A 300 5.64 -11.26 10.67
N ASN A 301 6.91 -10.92 10.44
CA ASN A 301 7.74 -10.19 11.38
C ASN A 301 7.80 -8.72 10.96
N VAL A 302 7.48 -7.81 11.88
CA VAL A 302 7.47 -6.35 11.63
C VAL A 302 8.70 -5.72 12.26
N TYR A 303 9.47 -4.97 11.47
CA TYR A 303 10.75 -4.39 11.86
C TYR A 303 10.81 -2.88 11.63
N GLN A 304 11.58 -2.21 12.47
CA GLN A 304 12.07 -0.85 12.27
C GLN A 304 13.60 -0.85 12.20
N GLY A 305 14.24 0.20 11.69
CA GLY A 305 15.70 0.22 11.64
C GLY A 305 16.33 1.36 10.85
N THR A 306 17.58 1.17 10.44
CA THR A 306 18.39 2.13 9.68
C THR A 306 19.17 1.44 8.56
N VAL A 307 19.71 2.23 7.63
CA VAL A 307 20.60 1.76 6.56
C VAL A 307 22.06 1.93 7.01
N ALA A 308 22.84 0.86 6.91
CA ALA A 308 24.23 0.81 7.36
C ALA A 308 25.09 1.90 6.71
N GLY A 309 25.78 2.69 7.53
CA GLY A 309 26.66 3.76 7.06
C GLY A 309 25.96 5.01 6.54
N VAL A 310 24.63 5.12 6.66
CA VAL A 310 23.84 6.29 6.25
C VAL A 310 23.21 6.97 7.48
N PRO A 311 23.86 7.99 8.07
CA PRO A 311 23.32 8.72 9.23
C PRO A 311 21.95 9.34 8.92
N GLY A 312 21.01 9.25 9.85
CA GLY A 312 19.66 9.80 9.68
C GLY A 312 18.75 9.02 8.72
N SER A 313 19.22 7.92 8.14
CA SER A 313 18.34 6.99 7.43
C SER A 313 17.38 6.25 8.37
N TRP A 314 16.25 5.81 7.85
CA TRP A 314 15.27 5.02 8.58
C TRP A 314 14.68 3.92 7.69
N VAL A 315 14.17 2.87 8.31
CA VAL A 315 13.60 1.70 7.64
C VAL A 315 12.35 1.25 8.38
N ARG A 316 11.28 0.93 7.63
CA ARG A 316 10.06 0.29 8.11
C ARG A 316 9.71 -0.84 7.15
N VAL A 317 9.82 -2.09 7.60
CA VAL A 317 9.59 -3.27 6.75
C VAL A 317 8.83 -4.36 7.49
N SER A 318 8.11 -5.20 6.75
CA SER A 318 7.68 -6.51 7.21
C SER A 318 8.34 -7.62 6.37
N ILE A 319 8.59 -8.76 7.01
CA ILE A 319 9.25 -9.93 6.41
C ILE A 319 8.41 -11.18 6.71
N ASP A 320 8.03 -11.90 5.66
CA ASP A 320 7.23 -13.12 5.68
C ASP A 320 7.78 -14.14 4.65
N GLU A 321 7.08 -15.24 4.44
CA GLU A 321 7.42 -16.23 3.41
C GLU A 321 7.25 -15.73 1.96
N HIS A 322 6.52 -14.62 1.75
CA HIS A 322 6.28 -14.00 0.44
C HIS A 322 7.37 -12.98 0.06
N GLY A 323 8.10 -12.44 1.03
CA GLY A 323 9.32 -11.66 0.83
C GLY A 323 9.58 -10.61 1.91
N ILE A 324 10.26 -9.53 1.49
CA ILE A 324 10.41 -8.30 2.26
C ILE A 324 9.62 -7.19 1.57
N ARG A 325 8.86 -6.42 2.35
CA ARG A 325 8.07 -5.27 1.87
C ARG A 325 8.24 -4.08 2.82
N GLY A 326 8.02 -2.85 2.32
CA GLY A 326 8.01 -1.64 3.14
C GLY A 326 8.76 -0.47 2.52
N VAL A 327 9.31 0.42 3.34
CA VAL A 327 9.97 1.67 2.91
C VAL A 327 11.28 1.86 3.66
N LEU A 328 12.30 2.34 2.94
CA LEU A 328 13.48 2.97 3.55
C LEU A 328 13.59 4.43 3.10
N GLY A 329 14.02 5.30 4.02
CA GLY A 329 14.28 6.71 3.78
C GLY A 329 15.78 7.01 3.85
N ILE A 330 16.31 7.68 2.82
CA ILE A 330 17.71 8.10 2.70
C ILE A 330 17.72 9.55 2.21
N ASP A 331 18.38 10.46 2.93
CA ASP A 331 18.55 11.88 2.57
C ASP A 331 17.25 12.63 2.20
N GLY A 332 16.10 12.17 2.71
CA GLY A 332 14.77 12.72 2.43
C GLY A 332 14.08 12.16 1.18
N GLU A 333 14.73 11.25 0.44
CA GLU A 333 14.12 10.45 -0.62
C GLU A 333 13.74 9.05 -0.08
N GLU A 334 12.72 8.45 -0.69
CA GLU A 334 12.14 7.18 -0.24
C GLU A 334 12.30 6.09 -1.29
N VAL A 335 12.61 4.87 -0.83
CA VAL A 335 12.68 3.68 -1.67
C VAL A 335 11.68 2.66 -1.13
N ARG A 336 10.62 2.41 -1.89
CA ARG A 336 9.71 1.28 -1.65
C ARG A 336 10.42 -0.03 -1.93
N ILE A 337 10.21 -0.98 -1.02
CA ILE A 337 10.66 -2.35 -1.11
C ILE A 337 9.41 -3.18 -1.39
N GLU A 338 9.41 -3.82 -2.55
CA GLU A 338 8.29 -4.59 -3.08
C GLU A 338 8.67 -6.06 -3.19
N PRO A 339 7.82 -7.04 -2.83
CA PRO A 339 8.17 -8.45 -2.94
C PRO A 339 8.30 -8.90 -4.40
N ALA A 340 8.97 -10.03 -4.63
CA ALA A 340 9.21 -10.60 -5.96
C ALA A 340 7.99 -11.34 -6.53
N ASN A 341 6.79 -10.84 -6.24
CA ASN A 341 5.50 -11.34 -6.68
C ASN A 341 4.57 -10.18 -7.10
N LEU A 342 3.34 -10.50 -7.49
CA LEU A 342 2.32 -9.56 -7.95
C LEU A 342 0.97 -9.81 -7.24
N ILE A 343 1.02 -10.36 -6.03
CA ILE A 343 -0.16 -10.55 -5.16
C ILE A 343 -0.82 -9.17 -4.94
N GLY A 344 -2.16 -9.12 -4.95
CA GLY A 344 -2.89 -7.87 -4.75
C GLY A 344 -2.78 -6.85 -5.89
N THR A 345 -2.48 -7.28 -7.12
CA THR A 345 -2.39 -6.39 -8.30
C THR A 345 -3.47 -6.68 -9.36
N LEU A 346 -4.58 -7.30 -8.95
CA LEU A 346 -5.66 -7.72 -9.85
C LEU A 346 -6.31 -6.54 -10.58
N GLU A 347 -6.31 -5.33 -10.00
CA GLU A 347 -6.81 -4.10 -10.64
C GLU A 347 -6.14 -3.83 -12.01
N TYR A 348 -4.89 -4.27 -12.22
CA TYR A 348 -4.21 -4.18 -13.53
C TYR A 348 -4.90 -4.98 -14.67
N TYR A 349 -5.79 -5.91 -14.34
CA TYR A 349 -6.52 -6.74 -15.32
C TYR A 349 -7.95 -6.29 -15.57
N GLN A 350 -8.50 -5.47 -14.68
CA GLN A 350 -9.79 -4.84 -14.89
C GLN A 350 -9.67 -3.83 -16.06
N PRO A 351 -10.65 -3.72 -16.96
CA PRO A 351 -10.60 -2.72 -18.02
C PRO A 351 -10.49 -1.31 -17.43
N ALA A 352 -9.85 -0.39 -18.15
CA ALA A 352 -9.88 1.04 -17.82
C ALA A 352 -11.30 1.61 -18.07
N GLY A 353 -12.19 1.32 -17.12
CA GLY A 353 -13.64 1.41 -17.22
C GLY A 353 -14.25 0.23 -16.45
N HIS A 354 -14.84 0.42 -15.27
CA HIS A 354 -15.54 1.62 -14.81
C HIS A 354 -14.82 2.36 -13.68
N GLY A 355 -14.04 3.38 -14.02
CA GLY A 355 -14.14 4.58 -13.20
C GLY A 355 -15.60 5.04 -13.19
N LEU A 356 -16.07 5.55 -12.05
CA LEU A 356 -17.12 6.57 -12.08
C LEU A 356 -16.65 7.65 -13.07
N ARG A 357 -17.14 7.62 -14.31
CA ARG A 357 -17.21 8.84 -15.10
C ARG A 357 -18.14 9.73 -14.28
N PRO A 358 -17.68 10.87 -13.72
CA PRO A 358 -18.55 11.72 -12.92
C PRO A 358 -19.79 12.02 -13.76
N ALA A 359 -20.97 11.72 -13.22
CA ALA A 359 -22.23 11.79 -13.94
C ALA A 359 -22.39 13.20 -14.50
N ALA A 360 -22.32 13.31 -15.83
CA ALA A 360 -21.70 14.44 -16.53
C ALA A 360 -22.10 15.83 -16.02
N ALA A 361 -21.33 16.37 -15.06
CA ALA A 361 -21.41 17.74 -14.55
C ALA A 361 -22.84 18.26 -14.24
N THR A 362 -23.75 17.38 -13.82
CA THR A 362 -25.14 17.75 -13.46
C THR A 362 -25.65 17.16 -12.14
N ALA A 363 -24.91 16.23 -11.52
CA ALA A 363 -24.88 16.20 -10.06
C ALA A 363 -24.05 17.43 -9.63
N SER A 364 -24.55 18.22 -8.68
CA SER A 364 -23.86 19.43 -8.23
C SER A 364 -22.47 19.07 -7.66
N ALA A 365 -21.49 19.95 -7.87
CA ALA A 365 -20.15 19.78 -7.31
C ALA A 365 -20.18 19.57 -5.78
N ASP A 366 -21.20 20.12 -5.13
CA ASP A 366 -21.53 19.96 -3.71
C ASP A 366 -21.60 18.49 -3.24
N ALA A 367 -21.96 17.54 -4.11
CA ALA A 367 -22.09 16.11 -3.76
C ALA A 367 -20.77 15.31 -3.84
N TYR A 368 -19.76 15.84 -4.52
CA TYR A 368 -18.39 15.29 -4.44
C TYR A 368 -17.61 16.00 -3.33
N ASN A 369 -17.81 17.31 -3.16
CA ASN A 369 -17.25 18.09 -2.04
C ASN A 369 -17.76 17.62 -0.65
N SER A 370 -18.84 16.83 -0.56
CA SER A 370 -19.36 16.34 0.72
C SER A 370 -18.62 15.14 1.31
N LEU A 371 -17.74 14.49 0.53
CA LEU A 371 -16.89 13.38 1.01
C LEU A 371 -15.51 13.88 1.51
N ASP A 372 -14.98 14.98 0.98
CA ASP A 372 -13.69 15.56 1.38
C ASP A 372 -13.64 16.00 2.87
N LEU A 373 -14.80 16.24 3.50
CA LEU A 373 -14.90 16.77 4.86
C LEU A 373 -15.86 15.97 5.76
N LEU A 374 -15.59 14.67 5.93
CA LEU A 374 -16.26 13.80 6.90
C LEU A 374 -16.00 14.21 8.36
N ARG A 375 -16.72 15.22 8.84
CA ARG A 375 -16.71 15.62 10.25
C ARG A 375 -17.82 14.90 11.02
N PRO A 376 -17.54 14.30 12.18
CA PRO A 376 -18.60 13.75 13.02
C PRO A 376 -19.46 14.89 13.61
N PRO A 377 -20.68 14.58 14.08
CA PRO A 377 -21.42 15.48 14.96
C PRO A 377 -20.58 15.86 16.21
N PRO A 378 -20.83 17.03 16.82
CA PRO A 378 -20.30 17.36 18.14
C PRO A 378 -20.57 16.21 19.12
N GLU A 379 -19.57 15.84 19.92
CA GLU A 379 -19.77 14.83 20.94
C GLU A 379 -20.78 15.38 21.98
N ASN A 380 -21.72 14.54 22.41
CA ASN A 380 -22.67 14.94 23.44
C ASN A 380 -21.90 15.29 24.71
N ALA A 381 -22.28 16.38 25.40
CA ALA A 381 -21.54 16.89 26.54
C ALA A 381 -21.36 15.88 27.70
N ASP A 382 -22.22 14.86 27.77
CA ASP A 382 -22.15 13.77 28.76
C ASP A 382 -21.03 12.73 28.46
N ASN A 383 -20.55 12.65 27.21
CA ASN A 383 -19.49 11.74 26.76
C ASN A 383 -18.21 12.48 26.29
N ALA A 384 -18.22 13.81 26.26
CA ALA A 384 -17.16 14.60 25.63
C ALA A 384 -15.80 14.43 26.34
N VAL A 385 -14.84 13.77 25.68
CA VAL A 385 -13.44 13.84 26.10
C VAL A 385 -12.94 15.25 25.79
N SER A 386 -12.78 16.04 26.84
CA SER A 386 -12.74 17.49 26.72
C SER A 386 -11.45 18.00 26.07
N LEU A 387 -11.49 18.27 24.76
CA LEU A 387 -10.58 19.21 24.10
C LEU A 387 -10.90 20.64 24.57
N HIS A 388 -10.65 20.93 25.85
CA HIS A 388 -11.05 22.20 26.44
C HIS A 388 -10.14 23.36 26.05
N ASP A 389 -10.81 24.48 25.84
CA ASP A 389 -10.36 25.86 25.65
C ASP A 389 -9.12 26.26 26.51
N GLU A 390 -8.28 27.15 25.97
CA GLU A 390 -6.95 27.54 26.52
C GLU A 390 -7.02 28.42 27.81
N THR A 391 -8.10 28.35 28.59
CA THR A 391 -8.38 29.31 29.67
C THR A 391 -8.51 28.74 31.08
N LEU A 392 -8.31 27.43 31.31
CA LEU A 392 -8.33 26.83 32.65
C LEU A 392 -7.17 25.86 32.91
N GLU A 393 -6.05 26.40 33.43
CA GLU A 393 -4.98 25.61 34.07
C GLU A 393 -5.50 24.90 35.34
N SER A 394 -6.13 23.73 35.18
CA SER A 394 -6.46 22.86 36.30
C SER A 394 -5.21 22.13 36.80
N ARG A 395 -4.92 22.26 38.10
CA ARG A 395 -3.68 21.82 38.76
C ARG A 395 -3.60 20.31 39.02
N ALA A 396 -3.96 19.48 38.05
CA ALA A 396 -3.25 18.21 37.90
C ALA A 396 -1.81 18.54 37.47
N ALA A 397 -0.81 17.84 37.98
CA ALA A 397 0.54 17.95 37.44
C ALA A 397 0.52 17.33 36.04
N SER A 398 0.28 18.16 35.00
CA SER A 398 0.28 17.72 33.62
C SER A 398 1.62 17.05 33.33
N ARG A 399 1.57 15.74 33.09
CA ARG A 399 2.71 14.95 32.64
C ARG A 399 2.94 15.31 31.17
N THR A 400 3.50 16.49 30.94
CA THR A 400 3.90 16.93 29.60
C THR A 400 4.99 16.00 29.12
N THR A 401 4.64 15.18 28.14
CA THR A 401 5.54 14.26 27.46
C THR A 401 5.66 14.68 26.01
N ASP A 402 6.84 14.46 25.44
CA ASP A 402 7.07 14.68 24.03
C ASP A 402 6.39 13.63 23.15
N VAL A 403 6.12 12.42 23.67
CA VAL A 403 5.50 11.33 22.92
C VAL A 403 4.26 10.76 23.62
N ARG A 404 3.18 10.60 22.86
CA ARG A 404 2.00 9.83 23.30
C ARG A 404 1.92 8.52 22.51
N ALA A 405 1.58 7.43 23.19
CA ALA A 405 1.22 6.19 22.53
C ALA A 405 -0.23 6.25 22.05
N VAL A 406 -0.47 5.78 20.82
CA VAL A 406 -1.78 5.74 20.16
C VAL A 406 -2.15 4.27 19.92
N PRO A 407 -3.00 3.68 20.79
CA PRO A 407 -3.57 2.36 20.55
C PRO A 407 -4.42 2.36 19.28
N VAL A 408 -4.03 1.56 18.29
CA VAL A 408 -4.77 1.32 17.05
C VAL A 408 -5.18 -0.14 17.01
N SER A 409 -6.42 -0.44 16.65
CA SER A 409 -6.85 -1.79 16.28
C SER A 409 -7.12 -1.89 14.78
N LEU A 410 -6.84 -3.07 14.21
CA LEU A 410 -7.09 -3.36 12.80
C LEU A 410 -8.20 -4.42 12.68
N VAL A 411 -9.09 -4.23 11.70
CA VAL A 411 -10.10 -5.21 11.31
C VAL A 411 -9.94 -5.46 9.82
N ILE A 412 -9.75 -6.71 9.44
CA ILE A 412 -9.49 -7.14 8.06
C ILE A 412 -10.63 -8.08 7.66
N ASP A 413 -11.38 -7.71 6.62
CA ASP A 413 -12.42 -8.60 6.09
C ASP A 413 -11.89 -9.72 5.20
N SER A 414 -12.72 -10.73 4.97
CA SER A 414 -12.33 -11.91 4.21
C SER A 414 -11.95 -11.59 2.77
N ARG A 415 -12.57 -10.55 2.18
CA ARG A 415 -12.30 -10.15 0.80
C ARG A 415 -10.99 -9.40 0.64
N TYR A 416 -10.57 -8.61 1.64
CA TYR A 416 -9.25 -7.98 1.66
C TYR A 416 -8.17 -9.05 1.75
N ASP A 417 -8.34 -10.02 2.64
CA ASP A 417 -7.40 -11.12 2.78
C ASP A 417 -7.34 -12.01 1.52
N ASN A 418 -8.48 -12.38 0.95
CA ASN A 418 -8.54 -13.12 -0.32
C ASN A 418 -7.90 -12.33 -1.49
N TYR A 419 -8.12 -11.01 -1.60
CA TYR A 419 -7.50 -10.16 -2.63
C TYR A 419 -5.96 -10.21 -2.55
N HIS A 420 -5.42 -10.31 -1.34
CA HIS A 420 -4.00 -10.52 -1.06
C HIS A 420 -3.62 -12.00 -0.88
N ALA A 421 -4.43 -12.94 -1.38
CA ALA A 421 -4.20 -14.39 -1.37
C ALA A 421 -3.88 -14.99 0.02
N GLY A 422 -4.57 -14.52 1.06
CA GLY A 422 -4.35 -14.91 2.46
C GLY A 422 -3.26 -14.10 3.17
N ASN A 423 -2.81 -13.00 2.56
CA ASN A 423 -1.74 -12.15 3.07
C ASN A 423 -2.16 -10.68 3.31
N GLY A 424 -3.46 -10.42 3.48
CA GLY A 424 -3.98 -9.09 3.79
C GLY A 424 -3.45 -8.56 5.12
N LEU A 425 -3.17 -9.47 6.06
CA LEU A 425 -2.56 -9.11 7.34
C LEU A 425 -1.15 -8.50 7.20
N ALA A 426 -0.26 -9.05 6.36
CA ALA A 426 1.08 -8.47 6.21
C ALA A 426 1.04 -7.09 5.55
N GLU A 427 0.09 -6.83 4.66
CA GLU A 427 -0.10 -5.52 4.02
C GLU A 427 -0.65 -4.47 5.01
N ALA A 428 -1.63 -4.84 5.83
CA ALA A 428 -2.16 -3.98 6.87
C ALA A 428 -1.08 -3.62 7.91
N LEU A 429 -0.29 -4.62 8.36
CA LEU A 429 0.83 -4.42 9.28
C LEU A 429 1.97 -3.60 8.65
N ASN A 430 2.29 -3.81 7.38
CA ASN A 430 3.27 -3.01 6.65
C ASN A 430 2.83 -1.53 6.59
N SER A 431 1.58 -1.29 6.19
CA SER A 431 0.99 0.05 6.10
C SER A 431 1.01 0.77 7.45
N LEU A 432 0.65 0.07 8.54
CA LEU A 432 0.67 0.63 9.90
C LEU A 432 2.11 0.90 10.39
N ASN A 433 3.08 0.05 10.05
CA ASN A 433 4.49 0.25 10.42
C ASN A 433 5.14 1.43 9.67
N VAL A 434 4.78 1.64 8.40
CA VAL A 434 5.14 2.87 7.67
C VAL A 434 4.50 4.07 8.37
N ALA A 435 3.20 4.03 8.66
CA ALA A 435 2.50 5.12 9.34
C ALA A 435 3.12 5.46 10.73
N ASP A 436 3.49 4.48 11.56
CA ASP A 436 4.19 4.72 12.84
C ASP A 436 5.48 5.54 12.64
N GLY A 437 6.30 5.16 11.66
CA GLY A 437 7.50 5.90 11.30
C GLY A 437 7.22 7.37 10.96
N LEU A 438 6.12 7.64 10.25
CA LEU A 438 5.72 8.99 9.87
C LEU A 438 5.13 9.79 11.03
N TYR A 439 4.40 9.16 11.95
CA TYR A 439 3.73 9.83 13.06
C TYR A 439 4.64 10.11 14.26
N ARG A 440 5.70 9.31 14.46
CA ARG A 440 6.72 9.53 15.50
C ARG A 440 7.36 10.92 15.44
N GLN A 441 7.51 11.53 14.25
CA GLN A 441 8.03 12.89 14.10
C GLN A 441 7.16 13.98 14.79
N PHE A 442 5.90 13.66 15.08
CA PHE A 442 4.97 14.53 15.80
C PHE A 442 4.84 14.17 17.28
N GLY A 443 5.63 13.20 17.76
CA GLY A 443 5.50 12.61 19.08
C GLY A 443 4.22 11.79 19.24
N LEU A 444 3.83 11.05 18.20
CA LEU A 444 2.76 10.07 18.23
C LEU A 444 3.36 8.72 17.84
N ALA A 445 3.54 7.81 18.80
CA ALA A 445 3.96 6.44 18.54
C ALA A 445 2.70 5.58 18.39
N LEU A 446 2.54 4.90 17.26
CA LEU A 446 1.41 3.98 17.08
C LEU A 446 1.73 2.66 17.80
N THR A 447 0.75 2.11 18.49
CA THR A 447 0.83 0.80 19.14
C THR A 447 -0.35 -0.03 18.69
N LEU A 448 -0.11 -1.22 18.16
CA LEU A 448 -1.16 -2.13 17.73
C LEU A 448 -1.71 -2.85 18.96
N ASP A 449 -2.99 -2.60 19.25
CA ASP A 449 -3.74 -3.19 20.36
C ASP A 449 -4.31 -4.54 19.93
N LYS A 450 -5.17 -4.56 18.91
CA LYS A 450 -5.81 -5.79 18.43
C LYS A 450 -5.83 -5.93 16.92
N VAL A 451 -5.87 -7.16 16.47
CA VAL A 451 -6.11 -7.52 15.06
C VAL A 451 -7.25 -8.52 15.00
N GLN A 452 -8.32 -8.14 14.31
CA GLN A 452 -9.41 -9.04 13.94
C GLN A 452 -9.28 -9.40 12.46
N LEU A 453 -8.99 -10.67 12.17
CA LEU A 453 -8.97 -11.21 10.80
C LEU A 453 -10.21 -12.08 10.57
N PHE A 454 -11.00 -11.79 9.54
CA PHE A 454 -12.18 -12.60 9.19
C PHE A 454 -11.92 -13.58 8.04
N ASP A 455 -12.55 -14.75 8.12
CA ASP A 455 -12.63 -15.72 7.02
C ASP A 455 -13.98 -15.61 6.30
N ASP A 456 -14.05 -16.15 5.08
CA ASP A 456 -15.21 -16.03 4.19
C ASP A 456 -16.55 -16.55 4.74
N THR A 457 -16.52 -17.36 5.80
CA THR A 457 -17.67 -18.02 6.43
C THR A 457 -18.10 -17.38 7.75
N HIS A 458 -17.24 -16.61 8.42
CA HIS A 458 -17.54 -15.95 9.70
C HIS A 458 -17.45 -14.41 9.64
N ASP A 459 -17.30 -13.82 8.45
CA ASP A 459 -17.22 -12.37 8.24
C ASP A 459 -18.59 -11.65 8.39
N PRO A 460 -18.80 -10.82 9.43
CA PRO A 460 -20.02 -10.06 9.62
C PRO A 460 -20.07 -8.75 8.79
N LEU A 461 -18.94 -8.33 8.21
CA LEU A 461 -18.75 -7.10 7.44
C LEU A 461 -18.80 -7.31 5.91
N LYS A 462 -18.74 -8.56 5.43
CA LYS A 462 -18.99 -8.96 4.04
C LYS A 462 -20.33 -8.42 3.52
N ARG A 463 -20.32 -7.61 2.45
CA ARG A 463 -21.50 -6.90 1.90
C ARG A 463 -21.46 -6.78 0.37
N ASP A 464 -22.60 -6.48 -0.22
CA ASP A 464 -22.72 -6.23 -1.65
C ASP A 464 -22.26 -4.81 -2.03
N ALA A 465 -22.16 -4.53 -3.32
CA ALA A 465 -21.54 -3.32 -3.83
C ALA A 465 -22.25 -2.04 -3.33
N THR A 466 -21.53 -1.19 -2.60
CA THR A 466 -22.04 0.09 -2.10
C THR A 466 -20.95 1.16 -2.05
N SER A 467 -21.25 2.38 -1.61
CA SER A 467 -20.22 3.42 -1.50
C SER A 467 -19.25 3.14 -0.34
N LEU A 468 -18.01 3.61 -0.43
CA LEU A 468 -17.05 3.48 0.66
C LEU A 468 -17.52 4.20 1.93
N GLU A 469 -18.31 5.28 1.78
CA GLU A 469 -18.98 5.94 2.91
C GLU A 469 -19.97 5.01 3.62
N ASN A 470 -20.72 4.19 2.88
CA ASN A 470 -21.62 3.19 3.47
C ASN A 470 -20.84 2.05 4.15
N HIS A 471 -19.68 1.65 3.63
CA HIS A 471 -18.77 0.74 4.34
C HIS A 471 -18.29 1.36 5.65
N LEU A 472 -17.80 2.61 5.65
CA LEU A 472 -17.37 3.32 6.86
C LEU A 472 -18.50 3.47 7.89
N ARG A 473 -19.72 3.84 7.45
CA ARG A 473 -20.90 3.92 8.32
C ARG A 473 -21.34 2.56 8.86
N SER A 474 -21.17 1.49 8.08
CA SER A 474 -21.42 0.13 8.53
C SER A 474 -20.38 -0.31 9.57
N PHE A 475 -19.11 0.00 9.33
CA PHE A 475 -18.01 -0.30 10.24
C PHE A 475 -18.12 0.48 11.56
N ARG A 476 -18.59 1.73 11.55
CA ARG A 476 -18.97 2.46 12.78
C ARG A 476 -20.01 1.71 13.62
N ARG A 477 -20.98 1.00 13.01
CA ARG A 477 -21.93 0.17 13.78
C ARG A 477 -21.22 -1.01 14.41
N TYR A 478 -20.39 -1.72 13.64
CA TYR A 478 -19.55 -2.81 14.16
C TYR A 478 -18.65 -2.36 15.32
N ARG A 479 -18.01 -1.19 15.22
CA ARG A 479 -17.21 -0.58 16.31
C ARG A 479 -18.01 -0.35 17.60
N LEU A 480 -19.30 -0.04 17.48
CA LEU A 480 -20.22 0.14 18.62
C LEU A 480 -20.74 -1.20 19.16
N ASP A 481 -21.04 -2.16 18.27
CA ASP A 481 -21.46 -3.52 18.64
C ASP A 481 -20.32 -4.27 19.38
N GLU A 482 -19.07 -4.01 18.98
CA GLU A 482 -17.83 -4.53 19.56
C GLU A 482 -17.17 -3.58 20.59
N ALA A 483 -17.92 -2.60 21.14
CA ALA A 483 -17.35 -1.55 22.00
C ALA A 483 -16.57 -2.07 23.22
N VAL A 484 -16.91 -3.26 23.74
CA VAL A 484 -16.18 -3.93 24.83
C VAL A 484 -14.87 -4.57 24.34
N ASN A 485 -14.88 -5.18 23.15
CA ASN A 485 -13.71 -5.87 22.61
C ASN A 485 -12.64 -4.88 22.12
N LEU A 486 -13.08 -3.71 21.63
CA LEU A 486 -12.26 -2.62 21.10
C LEU A 486 -12.21 -1.41 22.08
N ALA A 487 -12.36 -1.65 23.38
CA ALA A 487 -12.48 -0.57 24.37
C ALA A 487 -11.19 0.26 24.53
N ASP A 488 -10.03 -0.40 24.47
CA ASP A 488 -8.71 0.20 24.72
C ASP A 488 -8.11 0.91 23.49
N SER A 489 -8.74 0.76 22.33
CA SER A 489 -8.31 1.34 21.06
C SER A 489 -8.69 2.82 20.94
N ALA A 490 -7.70 3.68 20.67
CA ALA A 490 -7.89 5.10 20.40
C ALA A 490 -8.37 5.38 18.96
N LEU A 491 -8.06 4.47 18.03
CA LEU A 491 -8.61 4.41 16.67
C LEU A 491 -8.80 2.95 16.25
N THR A 492 -9.80 2.66 15.40
CA THR A 492 -9.96 1.34 14.78
C THR A 492 -10.03 1.47 13.25
N TYR A 493 -9.19 0.73 12.53
CA TYR A 493 -9.09 0.82 11.07
C TYR A 493 -9.56 -0.45 10.36
N TYR A 494 -10.39 -0.25 9.34
CA TYR A 494 -10.98 -1.32 8.54
C TYR A 494 -10.26 -1.47 7.20
N PHE A 495 -9.81 -2.67 6.89
CA PHE A 495 -9.23 -3.07 5.61
C PHE A 495 -10.28 -3.92 4.89
N THR A 496 -10.80 -3.40 3.76
CA THR A 496 -11.94 -4.00 3.08
C THR A 496 -11.71 -4.28 1.60
N GLY A 497 -11.91 -5.53 1.20
CA GLY A 497 -11.99 -5.95 -0.20
C GLY A 497 -13.43 -5.99 -0.72
N ASN A 498 -14.42 -5.47 0.02
CA ASN A 498 -15.78 -5.40 -0.48
C ASN A 498 -15.88 -4.50 -1.72
N PRO A 499 -16.69 -4.89 -2.72
CA PRO A 499 -16.83 -4.11 -3.95
C PRO A 499 -17.41 -2.72 -3.65
N ARG A 500 -16.82 -1.68 -4.23
CA ARG A 500 -17.27 -0.29 -4.09
C ARG A 500 -17.93 0.22 -5.36
N THR A 501 -18.99 1.02 -5.23
CA THR A 501 -19.65 1.70 -6.36
C THR A 501 -19.01 3.03 -6.73
N ASP A 502 -18.02 3.47 -5.96
CA ASP A 502 -17.25 4.70 -6.19
C ASP A 502 -15.74 4.45 -6.33
N ILE A 503 -14.98 5.53 -6.55
CA ILE A 503 -13.53 5.51 -6.84
C ILE A 503 -12.66 5.82 -5.62
N THR A 504 -13.27 6.07 -4.46
CA THR A 504 -12.56 6.42 -3.23
C THR A 504 -11.80 5.20 -2.71
N LEU A 505 -10.55 5.41 -2.25
CA LEU A 505 -9.68 4.32 -1.77
C LEU A 505 -9.65 4.22 -0.24
N GLY A 506 -9.88 5.32 0.47
CA GLY A 506 -9.95 5.38 1.92
C GLY A 506 -10.88 6.50 2.38
N LEU A 507 -11.43 6.35 3.57
CA LEU A 507 -12.20 7.40 4.26
C LEU A 507 -12.02 7.26 5.77
N ALA A 508 -11.71 8.36 6.44
CA ALA A 508 -11.76 8.47 7.89
C ALA A 508 -12.53 9.71 8.36
N TRP A 509 -13.08 9.63 9.57
CA TRP A 509 -13.68 10.80 10.20
C TRP A 509 -12.59 11.75 10.71
N ILE A 510 -12.83 13.05 10.55
CA ILE A 510 -11.87 14.09 10.89
C ILE A 510 -11.91 14.41 12.39
N ASN A 511 -10.73 14.40 13.04
CA ASN A 511 -10.53 14.76 14.45
C ASN A 511 -11.35 13.88 15.41
N THR A 512 -11.09 12.57 15.41
CA THR A 512 -11.92 11.56 16.11
C THR A 512 -11.17 10.64 17.07
N LEU A 513 -9.89 10.92 17.31
CA LEU A 513 -9.06 10.20 18.26
C LEU A 513 -9.76 10.02 19.62
N CYS A 514 -9.90 8.78 20.07
CA CYS A 514 -10.55 8.37 21.33
C CYS A 514 -12.04 8.74 21.50
N ARG A 515 -12.78 8.99 20.42
CA ARG A 515 -14.22 9.14 20.52
C ARG A 515 -14.89 7.82 20.91
N SER A 516 -15.72 7.86 21.94
CA SER A 516 -16.44 6.67 22.43
C SER A 516 -17.71 6.34 21.64
N ASP A 517 -18.15 7.24 20.75
CA ASP A 517 -19.37 7.11 19.96
C ASP A 517 -19.15 6.50 18.56
N GLY A 518 -18.06 5.76 18.38
CA GLY A 518 -17.77 4.95 17.19
C GLY A 518 -17.34 5.74 15.95
N TYR A 519 -17.06 7.04 16.07
CA TYR A 519 -16.47 7.85 14.99
C TYR A 519 -14.94 7.80 14.97
N ASP A 520 -14.31 7.12 15.93
CA ASP A 520 -12.88 6.80 16.03
C ASP A 520 -12.42 5.77 14.97
N VAL A 521 -13.03 5.80 13.77
CA VAL A 521 -12.86 4.79 12.73
C VAL A 521 -12.45 5.36 11.38
N GLY A 522 -11.68 4.56 10.64
CA GLY A 522 -11.38 4.76 9.23
C GLY A 522 -11.50 3.46 8.43
N VAL A 523 -11.58 3.57 7.10
CA VAL A 523 -11.61 2.44 6.16
C VAL A 523 -10.60 2.66 5.04
N THR A 524 -9.99 1.57 4.57
CA THR A 524 -9.06 1.53 3.43
C THR A 524 -9.38 0.31 2.55
N THR A 525 -9.22 0.47 1.23
CA THR A 525 -9.33 -0.62 0.25
C THR A 525 -7.95 -1.06 -0.25
N PRO A 526 -7.82 -2.21 -0.94
CA PRO A 526 -6.59 -2.55 -1.64
C PRO A 526 -6.18 -1.44 -2.61
N SER A 527 -4.88 -1.22 -2.73
CA SER A 527 -4.28 -0.13 -3.51
C SER A 527 -2.77 -0.32 -3.66
N ASP A 528 -2.22 0.02 -4.82
CA ASP A 528 -0.76 0.16 -5.07
C ASP A 528 -0.08 1.22 -4.15
N PHE A 529 -0.87 1.97 -3.38
CA PHE A 529 -0.46 3.07 -2.51
C PHE A 529 -0.92 2.87 -1.04
N ALA A 530 -1.16 1.63 -0.61
CA ALA A 530 -1.68 1.30 0.73
C ALA A 530 -0.88 1.94 1.89
N ASP A 531 0.44 2.03 1.74
CA ASP A 531 1.38 2.63 2.70
C ASP A 531 1.08 4.11 2.98
N VAL A 532 0.88 4.92 1.94
CA VAL A 532 0.53 6.34 2.05
C VAL A 532 -0.96 6.56 2.26
N LEU A 533 -1.81 5.62 1.82
CA LEU A 533 -3.27 5.67 2.01
C LEU A 533 -3.64 5.59 3.49
N LEU A 534 -3.16 4.57 4.22
CA LEU A 534 -3.43 4.49 5.66
C LEU A 534 -2.90 5.71 6.42
N ALA A 535 -1.72 6.21 6.04
CA ALA A 535 -1.14 7.39 6.64
C ALA A 535 -1.96 8.66 6.37
N HIS A 536 -2.57 8.80 5.19
CA HIS A 536 -3.50 9.88 4.84
C HIS A 536 -4.76 9.84 5.70
N GLU A 537 -5.42 8.68 5.81
CA GLU A 537 -6.64 8.53 6.60
C GLU A 537 -6.40 8.77 8.09
N LEU A 538 -5.29 8.25 8.65
CA LEU A 538 -4.87 8.58 10.02
C LEU A 538 -4.68 10.09 10.20
N GLY A 539 -4.24 10.79 9.15
CA GLY A 539 -4.08 12.24 9.16
C GLY A 539 -5.42 12.95 9.41
N HIS A 540 -6.49 12.49 8.77
CA HIS A 540 -7.84 12.95 9.07
C HIS A 540 -8.26 12.63 10.50
N SER A 541 -8.02 11.41 11.00
CA SER A 541 -8.31 11.05 12.41
C SER A 541 -7.59 11.97 13.41
N PHE A 542 -6.36 12.41 13.11
CA PHE A 542 -5.58 13.40 13.86
C PHE A 542 -5.95 14.88 13.56
N GLY A 543 -6.99 15.12 12.76
CA GLY A 543 -7.57 16.44 12.51
C GLY A 543 -6.98 17.22 11.34
N ALA A 544 -6.17 16.61 10.48
CA ALA A 544 -5.78 17.21 9.20
C ALA A 544 -6.96 17.29 8.23
N LEU A 545 -6.95 18.36 7.43
CA LEU A 545 -7.80 18.51 6.25
C LEU A 545 -6.93 18.23 5.02
N HIS A 546 -7.55 18.07 3.85
CA HIS A 546 -6.81 18.02 2.61
C HIS A 546 -6.03 19.32 2.35
N ASP A 547 -4.85 19.19 1.77
CA ASP A 547 -3.99 20.35 1.47
C ASP A 547 -4.69 21.33 0.52
N SER A 548 -5.54 20.84 -0.39
CA SER A 548 -6.41 21.61 -1.30
C SER A 548 -7.31 22.62 -0.59
N ASP A 549 -7.78 22.28 0.61
CA ASP A 549 -8.76 23.04 1.39
C ASP A 549 -8.10 24.01 2.38
N THR A 550 -6.77 24.10 2.32
CA THR A 550 -5.96 24.91 3.22
C THR A 550 -5.09 25.91 2.45
N ALA A 551 -4.29 26.69 3.17
CA ALA A 551 -3.27 27.56 2.57
C ALA A 551 -2.13 26.79 1.89
N CYS A 552 -2.07 25.45 2.02
CA CYS A 552 -1.00 24.59 1.51
C CYS A 552 -1.30 23.97 0.13
N ASN A 553 -2.36 24.42 -0.55
CA ASN A 553 -2.93 23.88 -1.79
C ASN A 553 -2.09 24.00 -3.09
N LYS A 554 -0.75 23.95 -3.00
CA LYS A 554 0.17 24.20 -4.12
C LYS A 554 0.96 22.99 -4.59
N ASP A 555 1.15 22.00 -3.74
CA ASP A 555 1.92 20.80 -4.03
C ASP A 555 0.99 19.60 -4.03
N SER A 556 0.85 18.92 -5.18
CA SER A 556 0.01 17.74 -5.33
C SER A 556 0.75 16.43 -5.08
N THR A 557 1.95 16.49 -4.49
CA THR A 557 2.76 15.32 -4.11
C THR A 557 2.78 15.08 -2.60
N THR A 558 2.09 15.92 -1.82
CA THR A 558 2.05 15.84 -0.35
C THR A 558 1.07 14.76 0.12
N LEU A 559 1.30 14.28 1.35
CA LEU A 559 0.55 13.16 1.89
C LEU A 559 -0.95 13.46 2.08
N MET A 560 -1.32 14.68 2.44
CA MET A 560 -2.72 15.11 2.58
C MET A 560 -3.32 15.70 1.29
N TRP A 561 -2.74 15.45 0.12
CA TRP A 561 -3.40 15.81 -1.14
C TRP A 561 -4.59 14.85 -1.41
N PRO A 562 -5.78 15.32 -1.83
CA PRO A 562 -7.00 14.48 -1.95
C PRO A 562 -6.94 13.40 -3.04
N ASN A 563 -5.87 13.34 -3.83
CA ASN A 563 -5.71 12.37 -4.92
C ASN A 563 -4.37 11.67 -4.77
N ILE A 564 -4.38 10.46 -4.18
CA ILE A 564 -3.19 9.65 -4.00
C ILE A 564 -2.74 9.03 -5.34
N SER A 565 -1.43 8.96 -5.55
CA SER A 565 -0.83 8.40 -6.77
C SER A 565 0.60 7.92 -6.51
N ALA A 566 1.24 7.32 -7.52
CA ALA A 566 2.67 6.99 -7.52
C ALA A 566 3.62 8.20 -7.37
N ARG A 567 3.10 9.42 -7.27
CA ARG A 567 3.86 10.66 -6.97
C ARG A 567 3.64 11.17 -5.55
N THR A 568 2.71 10.59 -4.80
CA THR A 568 2.46 10.95 -3.40
C THR A 568 3.66 10.52 -2.56
N ARG A 569 4.18 11.45 -1.76
CA ARG A 569 5.32 11.30 -0.86
C ARG A 569 4.81 11.29 0.57
N THR A 570 5.55 10.72 1.52
CA THR A 570 5.15 10.67 2.93
C THR A 570 5.28 11.99 3.70
N HIS A 571 5.30 13.13 3.00
CA HIS A 571 5.54 14.45 3.57
C HIS A 571 4.24 15.23 3.87
N PHE A 572 4.07 15.64 5.13
CA PHE A 572 2.99 16.53 5.58
C PHE A 572 3.36 18.02 5.44
N THR A 573 2.47 18.82 4.87
CA THR A 573 2.62 20.29 4.81
C THR A 573 2.49 20.95 6.18
N SER A 574 2.91 22.21 6.31
CA SER A 574 2.70 23.01 7.52
C SER A 574 1.24 23.09 7.98
N CYS A 575 0.27 22.92 7.07
CA CYS A 575 -1.15 22.95 7.41
C CYS A 575 -1.57 21.67 8.16
N ALA A 576 -1.19 20.49 7.66
CA ALA A 576 -1.45 19.21 8.32
C ALA A 576 -0.62 19.01 9.60
N ARG A 577 0.67 19.40 9.59
CA ARG A 577 1.56 19.29 10.76
C ARG A 577 0.99 19.99 11.99
N GLY A 578 0.30 21.12 11.80
CA GLY A 578 -0.26 21.94 12.88
C GLY A 578 -1.51 21.36 13.56
N SER A 579 -2.29 20.52 12.88
CA SER A 579 -3.39 19.77 13.49
C SER A 579 -2.89 18.48 14.13
N ILE A 580 -2.09 17.69 13.41
CA ILE A 580 -1.54 16.41 13.89
C ILE A 580 -0.76 16.60 15.20
N ALA A 581 0.09 17.63 15.30
CA ALA A 581 0.84 17.91 16.52
C ALA A 581 -0.03 18.27 17.75
N LYS A 582 -1.30 18.65 17.56
CA LYS A 582 -2.27 18.87 18.64
C LYS A 582 -2.91 17.58 19.15
N ALA A 583 -2.95 16.51 18.35
CA ALA A 583 -3.49 15.22 18.77
C ALA A 583 -2.76 14.64 20.00
N ARG A 584 -1.48 15.00 20.20
CA ARG A 584 -0.74 14.74 21.45
C ARG A 584 -1.38 15.30 22.72
N ARG A 585 -2.32 16.24 22.62
CA ARG A 585 -3.04 16.83 23.77
C ARG A 585 -4.32 16.08 24.14
N VAL A 586 -4.72 15.04 23.41
CA VAL A 586 -5.91 14.25 23.77
C VAL A 586 -5.60 13.42 25.03
N ASP A 587 -6.45 13.51 26.05
CA ASP A 587 -6.14 12.99 27.40
C ASP A 587 -6.11 11.46 27.49
N CYS A 588 -6.89 10.75 26.68
CA CYS A 588 -6.96 9.28 26.65
C CYS A 588 -5.63 8.58 26.36
N LEU A 589 -4.71 9.23 25.63
CA LEU A 589 -3.53 8.56 25.09
C LEU A 589 -2.55 8.23 26.22
N ALA A 590 -1.94 7.05 26.21
CA ALA A 590 -0.93 6.77 27.22
C ALA A 590 0.28 7.71 27.05
N HIS A 591 0.88 8.11 28.17
CA HIS A 591 2.13 8.87 28.15
C HIS A 591 3.25 7.91 27.73
N GLY A 592 3.93 8.22 26.62
CA GLY A 592 5.09 7.48 26.17
C GLY A 592 6.37 7.98 26.84
N VAL A 593 7.39 7.16 26.86
CA VAL A 593 8.77 7.58 27.12
C VAL A 593 9.70 6.63 26.36
N ASP A 594 10.85 7.16 25.97
CA ASP A 594 11.96 6.43 25.36
C ASP A 594 13.05 6.31 26.45
N VAL A 595 13.21 5.12 27.05
CA VAL A 595 14.22 4.84 28.08
C VAL A 595 15.29 3.90 27.53
N ALA A 596 16.44 4.48 27.19
CA ALA A 596 17.62 3.74 26.76
C ALA A 596 18.49 3.31 27.95
N LEU A 597 19.07 2.12 27.84
CA LEU A 597 19.97 1.49 28.81
C LEU A 597 21.26 1.02 28.10
N ASP A 598 22.36 1.71 28.38
CA ASP A 598 23.70 1.33 27.92
C ASP A 598 24.51 0.66 29.05
N ALA A 599 25.61 -0.02 28.71
CA ALA A 599 26.51 -0.60 29.70
C ALA A 599 27.97 -0.60 29.25
N VAL A 600 28.84 -0.13 30.16
CA VAL A 600 30.29 -0.10 30.00
C VAL A 600 30.92 -1.01 31.07
N HIS A 601 32.05 -1.66 30.77
CA HIS A 601 32.83 -2.37 31.77
C HIS A 601 34.32 -2.03 31.68
N ASP A 602 35.00 -2.04 32.82
CA ASP A 602 36.47 -1.90 32.90
C ASP A 602 37.18 -3.22 33.27
N GLY A 603 36.39 -4.24 33.64
CA GLY A 603 36.87 -5.56 34.09
C GLY A 603 36.91 -5.73 35.61
N GLU A 604 36.60 -4.68 36.38
CA GLU A 604 36.38 -4.72 37.83
C GLU A 604 34.93 -4.37 38.21
N SER A 605 34.22 -3.56 37.41
CA SER A 605 32.77 -3.33 37.52
C SER A 605 32.07 -3.31 36.15
N VAL A 606 30.74 -3.44 36.18
CA VAL A 606 29.85 -3.04 35.07
C VAL A 606 29.15 -1.76 35.49
N ARG A 607 29.20 -0.75 34.64
CA ARG A 607 28.45 0.49 34.82
C ARG A 607 27.30 0.52 33.83
N LEU A 608 26.09 0.40 34.35
CA LEU A 608 24.87 0.61 33.58
C LEU A 608 24.58 2.12 33.52
N VAL A 609 24.17 2.62 32.36
CA VAL A 609 23.83 4.03 32.15
C VAL A 609 22.39 4.10 31.64
N VAL A 610 21.48 4.61 32.48
CA VAL A 610 20.08 4.84 32.09
C VAL A 610 19.92 6.29 31.65
N SER A 611 19.20 6.50 30.55
CA SER A 611 18.83 7.83 30.06
C SER A 611 17.41 7.83 29.49
N HIS A 612 16.82 9.01 29.28
CA HIS A 612 15.57 9.12 28.52
C HIS A 612 15.54 10.33 27.59
N GLY A 613 14.82 10.20 26.48
CA GLY A 613 14.71 11.25 25.46
C GLY A 613 13.72 12.38 25.79
N ASP A 614 12.78 12.16 26.71
CA ASP A 614 11.70 13.10 27.01
C ASP A 614 12.16 14.37 27.76
N THR A 615 11.70 15.55 27.31
CA THR A 615 12.11 16.87 27.84
C THR A 615 11.30 17.36 29.04
N GLY A 616 10.14 16.76 29.35
CA GLY A 616 9.19 17.23 30.35
C GLY A 616 8.85 16.21 31.46
N LEU A 617 8.95 14.92 31.18
CA LEU A 617 8.71 13.84 32.13
C LEU A 617 9.85 13.67 33.14
N ARG A 618 9.52 13.01 34.26
CA ARG A 618 10.49 12.49 35.23
C ARG A 618 10.11 11.06 35.60
N PRO A 619 10.46 10.07 34.78
CA PRO A 619 10.05 8.68 35.02
C PRO A 619 10.70 8.13 36.30
N ASP A 620 9.94 7.29 37.01
CA ASP A 620 10.52 6.27 37.87
C ASP A 620 10.83 5.06 36.97
N VAL A 621 12.06 4.57 37.00
CA VAL A 621 12.55 3.48 36.14
C VAL A 621 12.93 2.29 37.02
N GLU A 622 12.44 1.11 36.64
CA GLU A 622 12.82 -0.18 37.22
C GLU A 622 13.84 -0.86 36.31
N ILE A 623 14.93 -1.38 36.86
CA ILE A 623 15.94 -2.14 36.13
C ILE A 623 15.94 -3.58 36.65
N ARG A 624 15.62 -4.53 35.78
CA ARG A 624 15.74 -5.96 36.04
C ARG A 624 17.14 -6.41 35.64
N LEU A 625 17.91 -6.93 36.59
CA LEU A 625 19.25 -7.46 36.41
C LEU A 625 19.23 -8.98 36.50
N GLU A 626 19.99 -9.66 35.63
CA GLU A 626 20.29 -11.09 35.73
C GLU A 626 21.80 -11.33 35.49
N THR A 627 22.32 -12.34 36.17
CA THR A 627 23.71 -12.80 36.07
C THR A 627 23.75 -14.29 35.77
N GLU A 628 24.73 -14.78 35.02
CA GLU A 628 24.77 -16.22 34.69
C GLU A 628 25.02 -17.12 35.92
N VAL A 629 25.61 -16.58 37.00
CA VAL A 629 25.89 -17.32 38.24
C VAL A 629 25.73 -16.49 39.51
N ALA A 630 25.31 -17.16 40.59
CA ALA A 630 25.06 -16.50 41.86
C ALA A 630 26.31 -15.81 42.44
N GLY A 631 26.11 -14.55 42.88
CA GLY A 631 27.16 -13.73 43.48
C GLY A 631 28.26 -13.27 42.51
N GLN A 632 28.02 -13.28 41.20
CA GLN A 632 28.93 -12.72 40.17
C GLN A 632 29.21 -11.22 40.39
N VAL A 633 28.19 -10.47 40.83
CA VAL A 633 28.28 -9.03 41.14
C VAL A 633 27.86 -8.74 42.58
N VAL A 634 28.25 -7.58 43.09
CA VAL A 634 27.73 -7.01 44.34
C VAL A 634 26.52 -6.13 44.00
N TRP A 635 25.36 -6.45 44.56
CA TRP A 635 24.14 -5.66 44.32
C TRP A 635 24.24 -4.25 44.93
N PRO A 636 23.98 -3.18 44.16
CA PRO A 636 23.93 -1.81 44.64
C PRO A 636 22.84 -1.58 45.69
N ALA A 637 22.98 -0.52 46.49
CA ALA A 637 21.98 -0.13 47.49
C ALA A 637 20.60 0.23 46.90
N ALA A 638 20.54 0.59 45.61
CA ALA A 638 19.29 0.83 44.89
C ALA A 638 18.58 -0.46 44.42
N CYS A 639 19.19 -1.63 44.65
CA CYS A 639 18.76 -2.92 44.12
C CYS A 639 18.38 -3.91 45.23
N VAL A 640 17.31 -4.67 44.99
CA VAL A 640 16.82 -5.74 45.87
C VAL A 640 16.94 -7.06 45.12
N ALA A 641 17.76 -7.98 45.64
CA ALA A 641 17.89 -9.33 45.09
C ALA A 641 16.54 -10.07 45.14
N GLN A 642 16.11 -10.60 43.99
CA GLN A 642 14.89 -11.39 43.84
C GLN A 642 15.20 -12.89 43.83
N THR A 643 16.35 -13.26 43.24
CA THR A 643 16.87 -14.63 43.18
C THR A 643 18.38 -14.62 43.49
N PRO A 644 19.07 -15.77 43.55
CA PRO A 644 20.53 -15.79 43.69
C PRO A 644 21.29 -15.14 42.52
N THR A 645 20.66 -15.05 41.34
CA THR A 645 21.25 -14.49 40.09
C THR A 645 20.65 -13.15 39.67
N GLY A 646 19.44 -12.83 40.14
CA GLY A 646 18.64 -11.72 39.64
C GLY A 646 18.26 -10.71 40.73
N ALA A 647 18.25 -9.43 40.35
CA ALA A 647 17.92 -8.31 41.22
C ALA A 647 17.05 -7.27 40.51
N LEU A 648 16.35 -6.48 41.31
CA LEU A 648 15.46 -5.42 40.83
C LEU A 648 15.92 -4.08 41.43
N CYS A 649 16.25 -3.13 40.57
CA CYS A 649 16.75 -1.81 40.97
C CYS A 649 15.72 -0.72 40.65
N HIS A 650 15.56 0.26 41.55
CA HIS A 650 14.60 1.36 41.32
C HIS A 650 15.32 2.71 41.27
N LEU A 651 15.29 3.36 40.12
CA LEU A 651 15.72 4.75 39.93
C LEU A 651 14.51 5.67 39.98
N LYS A 652 14.50 6.64 40.91
CA LYS A 652 13.35 7.55 41.07
C LYS A 652 13.57 8.90 40.40
N ALA A 653 12.53 9.42 39.75
CA ALA A 653 12.49 10.72 39.11
C ALA A 653 13.79 11.05 38.36
N LEU A 654 14.10 10.27 37.33
CA LEU A 654 15.16 10.59 36.38
C LEU A 654 14.84 11.93 35.72
N LEU A 655 15.81 12.84 35.57
CA LEU A 655 15.57 14.16 34.99
C LEU A 655 15.76 14.14 33.46
N PRO A 656 15.04 15.00 32.70
CA PRO A 656 15.28 15.22 31.28
C PRO A 656 16.76 15.42 30.94
N GLY A 657 17.29 14.58 30.06
CA GLY A 657 18.70 14.60 29.64
C GLY A 657 19.71 14.18 30.72
N GLU A 658 19.27 13.70 31.88
CA GLU A 658 20.14 13.09 32.88
C GLU A 658 20.51 11.66 32.46
N GLN A 659 21.80 11.38 32.44
CA GLN A 659 22.32 10.02 32.45
C GLN A 659 22.57 9.62 33.90
N ARG A 660 21.91 8.55 34.37
CA ARG A 660 22.09 8.04 35.72
C ARG A 660 22.80 6.69 35.70
N GLU A 661 23.99 6.70 36.29
CA GLU A 661 24.86 5.53 36.35
C GLU A 661 24.49 4.61 37.52
N LEU A 662 24.55 3.30 37.31
CA LEU A 662 24.44 2.27 38.32
C LEU A 662 25.64 1.33 38.20
N GLU A 663 26.57 1.42 39.14
CA GLU A 663 27.79 0.60 39.15
C GLU A 663 27.57 -0.73 39.88
N LEU A 664 27.94 -1.83 39.22
CA LEU A 664 27.86 -3.22 39.66
C LEU A 664 29.29 -3.79 39.83
N PRO A 665 29.90 -3.70 41.03
CA PRO A 665 31.23 -4.27 41.26
C PRO A 665 31.24 -5.78 41.07
N LEU A 666 32.21 -6.31 40.32
CA LEU A 666 32.40 -7.76 40.17
C LEU A 666 32.97 -8.34 41.46
N THR A 667 32.51 -9.53 41.86
CA THR A 667 33.15 -10.21 43.00
C THR A 667 34.48 -10.84 42.56
N THR A 668 35.52 -10.67 43.38
CA THR A 668 36.89 -11.02 42.99
C THR A 668 37.08 -12.52 42.73
N GLY A 669 37.43 -12.86 41.48
CA GLY A 669 37.84 -14.21 41.10
C GLY A 669 37.91 -14.41 39.58
N SER A 670 38.90 -15.16 39.11
CA SER A 670 39.07 -15.49 37.68
C SER A 670 37.96 -16.36 37.07
N ARG A 671 36.99 -16.81 37.89
CA ARG A 671 35.88 -17.70 37.51
C ARG A 671 34.71 -17.00 36.80
N TYR A 672 34.72 -15.67 36.72
CA TYR A 672 33.63 -14.86 36.17
C TYR A 672 33.98 -14.14 34.86
N ARG A 673 35.18 -14.38 34.31
CA ARG A 673 35.76 -13.62 33.19
C ARG A 673 35.15 -13.86 31.80
N ASP A 674 34.27 -14.85 31.65
CA ASP A 674 33.61 -15.19 30.39
C ASP A 674 32.07 -15.15 30.50
N LEU A 675 31.54 -14.67 31.64
CA LEU A 675 30.11 -14.75 31.97
C LEU A 675 29.37 -13.45 31.64
N ALA A 676 28.09 -13.56 31.30
CA ALA A 676 27.24 -12.40 31.02
C ALA A 676 26.67 -11.73 32.27
N VAL A 677 26.43 -10.42 32.17
CA VAL A 677 25.48 -9.64 32.97
C VAL A 677 24.45 -9.06 32.00
N SER A 678 23.18 -9.32 32.24
CA SER A 678 22.07 -8.79 31.44
C SER A 678 21.24 -7.82 32.27
N ALA A 679 20.78 -6.74 31.65
CA ALA A 679 19.96 -5.73 32.29
C ALA A 679 18.86 -5.25 31.32
N ALA A 680 17.67 -4.96 31.84
CA ALA A 680 16.57 -4.36 31.11
C ALA A 680 15.88 -3.29 31.96
N ALA A 681 15.63 -2.11 31.39
CA ALA A 681 14.98 -0.96 32.02
C ALA A 681 13.52 -0.83 31.57
N GLU A 682 12.65 -0.49 32.51
CA GLU A 682 11.21 -0.35 32.28
C GLU A 682 10.69 0.90 33.01
N ALA A 683 10.01 1.80 32.30
CA ALA A 683 9.44 3.01 32.87
C ALA A 683 8.10 2.72 33.56
N LEU A 684 7.97 3.03 34.84
CA LEU A 684 6.78 2.69 35.62
C LEU A 684 5.58 3.57 35.25
N ALA A 685 4.48 2.93 34.85
CA ALA A 685 3.22 3.55 34.43
C ALA A 685 3.37 4.55 33.26
N LEU A 686 4.27 4.23 32.32
CA LEU A 686 4.47 4.89 31.03
C LEU A 686 4.63 3.81 29.95
N VAL A 687 4.34 4.13 28.69
CA VAL A 687 4.56 3.20 27.58
C VAL A 687 5.97 3.38 27.03
N GLU A 688 6.76 2.30 27.02
CA GLU A 688 8.06 2.29 26.34
C GLU A 688 7.85 2.25 24.82
N ILE A 689 8.42 3.23 24.12
CA ILE A 689 8.22 3.47 22.68
C ILE A 689 9.40 3.00 21.82
N SER A 690 10.55 2.74 22.42
CA SER A 690 11.79 2.30 21.77
C SER A 690 12.45 1.11 22.51
N PRO A 691 11.75 0.00 22.81
CA PRO A 691 12.25 -1.15 23.59
C PRO A 691 13.41 -1.94 22.93
N ALA A 692 14.02 -1.42 21.87
CA ALA A 692 15.20 -1.98 21.23
C ALA A 692 16.52 -1.56 21.92
N ASP A 693 16.52 -0.47 22.67
CA ASP A 693 17.70 0.05 23.40
C ASP A 693 17.50 0.11 24.93
N ASN A 694 16.33 -0.32 25.44
CA ASN A 694 16.07 -0.41 26.87
C ASN A 694 16.71 -1.64 27.56
N SER A 695 17.47 -2.46 26.83
CA SER A 695 18.12 -3.66 27.37
C SER A 695 19.53 -3.87 26.81
N VAL A 696 20.41 -4.42 27.65
CA VAL A 696 21.84 -4.59 27.35
C VAL A 696 22.37 -5.87 27.98
N THR A 697 23.31 -6.52 27.31
CA THR A 697 24.03 -7.68 27.83
C THR A 697 25.52 -7.50 27.64
N VAL A 698 26.25 -7.45 28.76
CA VAL A 698 27.72 -7.35 28.79
C VAL A 698 28.30 -8.73 29.00
N ARG A 699 29.20 -9.16 28.10
CA ARG A 699 30.05 -10.34 28.31
C ARG A 699 31.48 -9.89 28.54
N PHE A 700 32.09 -10.34 29.63
CA PHE A 700 33.54 -10.18 29.79
C PHE A 700 34.28 -11.17 28.88
N GLY A 701 35.50 -10.82 28.46
CA GLY A 701 36.42 -11.74 27.79
C GLY A 701 36.46 -11.69 26.26
N SER A 702 35.44 -11.14 25.58
CA SER A 702 35.53 -10.84 24.13
C SER A 702 36.17 -9.48 23.87
N SER A 703 36.81 -9.33 22.72
CA SER A 703 37.53 -8.11 22.32
C SER A 703 36.64 -7.03 21.69
N ASP A 704 35.34 -7.01 22.00
CA ASP A 704 34.33 -6.16 21.36
C ASP A 704 33.88 -4.97 22.24
N GLY A 705 34.67 -4.61 23.26
CA GLY A 705 34.52 -3.33 23.95
C GLY A 705 35.17 -2.19 23.16
N THR A 706 34.38 -1.30 22.58
CA THR A 706 34.87 -0.04 21.98
C THR A 706 35.53 0.84 23.05
N PRO A 707 36.82 1.20 22.93
CA PRO A 707 37.46 2.11 23.86
C PRO A 707 36.91 3.55 23.70
N LEU A 708 36.75 4.25 24.82
CA LEU A 708 36.30 5.64 24.86
C LEU A 708 37.22 6.59 24.05
N PRO A 709 36.67 7.62 23.39
CA PRO A 709 37.46 8.79 23.01
C PRO A 709 37.93 9.51 24.29
N GLY A 710 39.25 9.66 24.44
CA GLY A 710 39.83 10.24 25.66
C GLY A 710 39.48 11.72 25.86
N PHE A 711 38.91 12.05 27.02
CA PHE A 711 38.96 13.40 27.58
C PHE A 711 40.19 13.49 28.49
N ASP A 712 41.26 14.11 27.99
CA ASP A 712 42.44 14.44 28.80
C ASP A 712 42.09 15.55 29.81
N GLY A 713 41.75 15.14 31.02
CA GLY A 713 41.72 16.00 32.20
C GLY A 713 42.83 15.58 33.16
N ASP A 714 44.04 16.11 33.00
CA ASP A 714 45.11 15.92 34.00
C ASP A 714 45.62 17.25 34.57
N GLY A 715 45.72 17.25 35.90
CA GLY A 715 46.02 18.39 36.74
C GLY A 715 47.17 18.07 37.70
N SER A 716 48.39 18.14 37.17
CA SER A 716 49.67 18.32 37.88
C SER A 716 50.27 17.15 38.67
N GLY A 717 51.53 16.81 38.32
CA GLY A 717 52.58 16.70 39.35
C GLY A 717 53.68 15.65 39.19
N GLY A 718 54.80 16.01 38.53
CA GLY A 718 56.12 15.60 39.04
C GLY A 718 57.15 14.96 38.10
N SER A 719 58.09 15.79 37.61
CA SER A 719 59.54 15.48 37.45
C SER A 719 60.01 14.42 36.43
N GLY A 720 60.83 14.85 35.44
CA GLY A 720 61.92 13.94 35.01
C GLY A 720 62.72 14.10 33.70
N SER A 721 63.05 15.31 33.20
CA SER A 721 64.13 15.53 32.17
C SER A 721 63.88 14.96 30.74
N GLN A 722 64.50 15.41 29.63
CA GLN A 722 65.49 16.49 29.39
C GLN A 722 65.48 16.92 27.90
N GLY A 723 65.60 18.24 27.62
CA GLY A 723 65.98 18.81 26.30
C GLY A 723 64.87 18.91 25.23
N GLY A 724 64.73 19.99 24.46
CA GLY A 724 65.43 21.29 24.50
C GLY A 724 65.26 22.10 23.20
N LEU A 725 65.42 23.43 23.30
CA LEU A 725 65.39 24.47 22.22
C LEU A 725 63.96 24.89 21.76
N VAL A 726 63.43 26.10 22.06
CA VAL A 726 63.83 27.51 21.73
C VAL A 726 63.31 27.92 20.33
N ALA A 727 62.58 29.04 20.10
CA ALA A 727 62.32 30.28 20.88
C ALA A 727 60.92 30.93 20.59
N ALA A 728 60.52 31.89 21.45
CA ALA A 728 60.06 33.29 21.18
C ALA A 728 59.02 33.60 20.06
N GLU A 729 58.12 34.60 20.15
CA GLU A 729 57.75 35.68 21.11
C GLU A 729 56.26 36.05 20.80
N ASP A 730 55.36 36.21 21.76
CA ASP A 730 54.97 37.43 22.53
C ASP A 730 54.11 38.49 21.81
N SER A 731 53.20 39.12 22.58
CA SER A 731 52.28 40.25 22.29
C SER A 731 51.09 39.99 21.34
N GLY A 732 49.88 40.53 21.59
CA GLY A 732 49.39 41.24 22.79
C GLY A 732 48.01 41.92 22.61
N GLN A 733 47.19 41.90 23.67
CA GLN A 733 46.19 42.89 24.13
C GLN A 733 45.13 43.55 23.19
N GLY A 734 43.90 43.69 23.70
CA GLY A 734 42.87 44.68 23.29
C GLY A 734 41.61 44.05 22.66
N ALA A 735 40.47 43.82 23.32
CA ALA A 735 39.67 44.57 24.31
C ALA A 735 38.79 45.71 23.72
N GLY A 736 37.47 45.62 23.94
CA GLY A 736 36.45 46.64 23.59
C GLY A 736 35.54 46.22 22.41
N SER A 737 34.28 45.78 22.54
CA SER A 737 33.09 46.19 23.34
C SER A 737 32.12 47.11 22.59
N ALA A 738 30.87 46.64 22.43
CA ALA A 738 29.61 47.42 22.26
C ALA A 738 29.46 48.29 20.96
N THR A 739 28.27 48.52 20.37
CA THR A 739 26.89 48.02 20.57
C THR A 739 26.02 48.39 19.35
N ALA A 740 25.00 47.57 19.06
CA ALA A 740 23.66 47.89 18.51
C ALA A 740 23.42 49.01 17.45
N GLY A 741 22.58 48.72 16.44
CA GLY A 741 21.73 49.75 15.82
C GLY A 741 21.26 49.53 14.38
N ASN A 742 20.09 48.90 14.22
CA ASN A 742 19.04 49.11 13.19
C ASN A 742 19.36 49.24 11.67
N GLU A 743 18.60 48.47 10.88
CA GLU A 743 18.20 48.77 9.49
C GLU A 743 17.28 50.02 9.40
N PRO A 744 16.73 50.44 8.23
CA PRO A 744 16.96 50.02 6.84
C PRO A 744 17.20 51.21 5.87
N THR A 745 17.60 50.94 4.61
CA THR A 745 17.04 51.59 3.39
C THR A 745 17.63 51.00 2.10
N ALA A 746 16.95 51.26 0.97
CA ALA A 746 17.15 50.54 -0.29
C ALA A 746 18.08 51.26 -1.30
N ALA A 747 18.40 50.48 -2.36
CA ALA A 747 18.82 50.88 -3.70
C ALA A 747 20.30 51.21 -3.98
N GLY A 748 20.93 50.31 -4.75
CA GLY A 748 21.62 50.70 -5.98
C GLY A 748 23.13 50.43 -6.07
N GLY A 749 23.52 49.57 -7.02
CA GLY A 749 24.75 49.77 -7.80
C GLY A 749 25.85 48.71 -7.73
N ARG A 750 25.85 47.81 -8.73
CA ARG A 750 27.02 47.25 -9.47
C ARG A 750 28.28 46.83 -8.70
N GLY A 751 28.62 45.54 -8.80
CA GLY A 751 29.96 45.04 -8.47
C GLY A 751 30.17 43.54 -8.76
N GLY A 752 29.79 43.07 -9.96
CA GLY A 752 29.86 41.65 -10.32
C GLY A 752 30.99 41.28 -11.28
N GLY A 753 31.80 40.31 -10.87
CA GLY A 753 32.68 39.43 -11.64
C GLY A 753 33.07 38.28 -10.70
N SER A 754 33.26 37.02 -11.11
CA SER A 754 33.36 36.34 -12.41
C SER A 754 32.76 34.91 -12.23
N ALA A 755 32.63 33.98 -13.19
CA ALA A 755 33.10 33.87 -14.58
C ALA A 755 32.14 32.97 -15.40
N ASP A 756 32.27 33.01 -16.73
CA ASP A 756 32.08 31.94 -17.72
C ASP A 756 30.76 31.10 -17.69
N ALA A 757 29.83 31.16 -18.66
CA ALA A 757 29.88 31.42 -20.11
C ALA A 757 30.61 30.31 -20.92
N LEU A 758 30.19 29.89 -22.12
CA LEU A 758 29.05 30.30 -22.96
C LEU A 758 28.65 29.15 -23.91
N LEU A 759 27.42 29.18 -24.43
CA LEU A 759 26.96 28.37 -25.57
C LEU A 759 26.77 29.26 -26.83
N LEU A 760 27.21 28.78 -28.00
CA LEU A 760 26.73 29.11 -29.37
C LEU A 760 26.77 30.58 -29.90
N ALA A 761 27.48 30.81 -31.03
CA ALA A 761 26.89 31.01 -32.39
C ALA A 761 27.62 31.99 -33.37
N LEU A 762 27.80 31.54 -34.63
CA LEU A 762 27.85 32.29 -35.92
C LEU A 762 29.06 33.25 -36.19
N ILE A 763 29.67 33.41 -37.38
CA ILE A 763 29.20 33.68 -38.78
C ILE A 763 30.35 33.37 -39.80
N GLY A 764 30.05 33.01 -41.07
CA GLY A 764 30.86 33.51 -42.22
C GLY A 764 31.09 32.67 -43.50
N ASN A 765 30.28 32.91 -44.55
CA ASN A 765 30.61 32.96 -46.02
C ASN A 765 31.29 31.77 -46.77
N ALA A 766 31.07 31.48 -48.07
CA ALA A 766 30.10 31.94 -49.11
C ALA A 766 30.20 31.06 -50.40
N LEU A 767 29.35 31.34 -51.42
CA LEU A 767 29.39 30.90 -52.86
C LEU A 767 28.87 29.48 -53.18
N PHE A 768 28.25 29.13 -54.34
CA PHE A 768 28.04 29.82 -55.64
C PHE A 768 26.77 29.28 -56.41
N SER A 769 26.04 30.12 -57.19
CA SER A 769 25.05 29.79 -58.29
C SER A 769 23.76 28.94 -58.00
N ARG A 770 22.61 29.08 -58.71
CA ARG A 770 22.06 30.06 -59.72
C ARG A 770 20.51 29.94 -59.82
N ARG A 771 19.82 31.08 -60.03
CA ARG A 771 18.54 31.37 -60.79
C ARG A 771 17.87 30.20 -61.56
N PHE A 772 16.54 30.03 -61.75
CA PHE A 772 15.26 30.80 -61.62
C PHE A 772 14.08 29.77 -61.51
N GLY A 773 12.77 30.05 -61.35
CA GLY A 773 11.99 31.29 -61.08
C GLY A 773 10.54 31.28 -61.67
N ALA A 774 9.57 31.90 -60.96
CA ALA A 774 8.17 32.27 -61.35
C ALA A 774 7.02 31.21 -61.45
N SER A 775 5.82 31.67 -61.07
CA SER A 775 4.47 31.06 -61.12
C SER A 775 3.65 31.69 -62.30
N PRO A 776 2.33 31.48 -62.55
CA PRO A 776 1.36 30.41 -62.23
C PRO A 776 0.66 29.80 -63.48
N GLY A 777 -0.21 28.77 -63.33
CA GLY A 777 -1.01 28.23 -64.45
C GLY A 777 -2.30 27.48 -64.03
N ARG A 778 -3.38 27.60 -64.82
CA ARG A 778 -4.76 27.21 -64.46
C ARG A 778 -5.36 26.10 -65.36
N ARG A 779 -6.26 25.29 -64.76
CA ARG A 779 -7.45 24.56 -65.33
C ARG A 779 -7.34 23.10 -65.83
N ARG A 780 -8.41 22.36 -65.42
CA ARG A 780 -9.15 21.23 -66.04
C ARG A 780 -8.69 19.76 -65.81
N ALA A 781 -9.37 19.15 -64.83
CA ALA A 781 -10.21 17.93 -64.96
C ALA A 781 -9.69 16.69 -65.72
N GLY A 782 -9.55 15.57 -65.01
CA GLY A 782 -9.36 14.23 -65.59
C GLY A 782 -9.45 13.10 -64.55
N ALA A 783 -10.40 12.19 -64.79
CA ALA A 783 -10.74 10.92 -64.12
C ALA A 783 -9.74 10.17 -63.20
N ARG A 784 -10.34 9.53 -62.17
CA ARG A 784 -10.10 8.17 -61.62
C ARG A 784 -8.73 7.50 -61.85
N GLY A 785 -8.05 7.17 -60.75
CA GLY A 785 -7.00 6.15 -60.67
C GLY A 785 -6.41 6.13 -59.26
N GLY A 786 -6.37 4.98 -58.59
CA GLY A 786 -5.89 4.88 -57.21
C GLY A 786 -4.39 4.62 -57.11
N GLY A 787 -3.82 4.86 -55.91
CA GLY A 787 -2.56 4.23 -55.49
C GLY A 787 -1.48 5.12 -54.87
N ILE A 788 -1.16 4.79 -53.60
CA ILE A 788 0.17 4.81 -52.97
C ILE A 788 0.68 6.16 -52.38
N PHE A 789 1.42 6.03 -51.26
CA PHE A 789 2.14 7.02 -50.42
C PHE A 789 1.31 7.76 -49.32
N PRO A 790 1.90 8.07 -48.15
CA PRO A 790 2.81 7.21 -47.36
C PRO A 790 2.60 7.23 -45.82
N LEU A 791 3.40 6.40 -45.15
CA LEU A 791 3.76 6.46 -43.73
C LEU A 791 3.86 7.88 -43.15
N ARG A 792 3.30 8.08 -41.96
CA ARG A 792 3.76 9.08 -40.97
C ARG A 792 3.79 8.48 -39.57
N PHE A 793 4.86 8.80 -38.85
CA PHE A 793 5.14 8.34 -37.49
C PHE A 793 4.25 9.04 -36.44
N GLY A 794 3.90 8.26 -35.41
CA GLY A 794 3.65 8.65 -34.01
C GLY A 794 3.91 7.38 -33.19
N ARG A 795 4.79 7.37 -32.17
CA ARG A 795 4.41 7.65 -30.76
C ARG A 795 2.99 7.11 -30.49
N TRP A 796 2.82 6.03 -29.74
CA TRP A 796 3.53 5.65 -28.51
C TRP A 796 4.09 4.22 -28.57
#